data_AF-A0A384C6T8-F1
#
_entry.id   AF-A0A384C6T8-F1
#
_cell.length_a   1.000
_cell.length_b   1.000
_cell.length_c   1.000
_cell.angle_alpha   90.00
_cell.angle_beta   90.00
_cell.angle_gamma   90.00
#
_symmetry.space_group_name_H-M   'P 1'
#
loop_
_entity.id
_entity.type
_entity.pdbx_description
1 polymer ?
#
loop_
_entity_poly.entity_id
_entity_poly.type
_entity_poly.pdbx_seq_one_letter_code
_entity_poly.pdbx_strand_id
1 'polypeptide(L)'
;MRHIEREELKPEESDQLLLLPGGHPPLWNHMDSIGPVGLQQREGAPGCSQEGLPCPSDSSELVLECLQQFKVTETQLQQIQASLLGSMEQALRGQATPASAVRMLPTYVGSTPHGTEQGDFVVLELGATGASLRVLWVTLMGTEGHRMEPQSQEFVIPPEVMLGPGQQLFDFAAHCLSEFLDALPMDKQGLQLGFSFSFPCHQTGLDRSTLISWTKGFRCSGVEGHDVVQLLRDAIERQGAYSIDVFAVVNDTVGTMMGCEPGVGPCEVGLVVDTGTNACYMEEARHVAVLDEDRGRVCISVEWGSFSDDGVLGPVLTTFDHALDRESLNPGAQRFEKMIGGLYLGELVRLVLAHLAQRGVLFGGCTSPALLSRGSILLDHVAEMEDTLCPSSPLAGAARVHALLQDLGLSVGASDAELVQYVCAAVLTRAARLCAAALAAVLSRLQHSREQQMLQIAVATGGRVFERHPSFLSVLQKTVMLLAPQCDVSFIPSVDGGGRGVAMVTAVAARLAAHRRLLEENLAPFRLNHNQLAAVQAQMREAMVKGLRGEASSLRMLPTYVRATPDGTERGDFLALDLGGTNFRVLLVRVTAGGVKITSQVYSIPEDVAQGSGQQLFDRIVDCIVDFQQKQGLSGQSLPLGFTFSFPCRQLGLDQGILLNWTKGFSASDCEGQDVVCLLREAIGRRQAVELNVVAIVNDTVGTMMSCGYEDPRCEVGLIVGEEGPALLCSYCLMLIHCLLLIPQELAPMPATWRSFGMWQLWLGTQATCASIWNGVPLGMMALWTCLEPALMQMWTRHPSTLASRALRR
;
A
#
# COMPACT_ATOMS: atom_id res chain seq x y z
N MET A 1 -52.31 -8.86 5.51
CA MET A 1 -53.22 -8.91 6.68
C MET A 1 -52.38 -9.22 7.91
N ARG A 2 -52.42 -8.32 8.90
CA ARG A 2 -52.23 -8.44 10.37
C ARG A 2 -51.28 -9.53 10.89
N HIS A 3 -50.16 -9.09 11.48
CA HIS A 3 -49.85 -9.05 12.93
C HIS A 3 -49.50 -10.41 13.54
N ILE A 4 -48.36 -10.46 14.24
CA ILE A 4 -48.25 -10.80 15.67
C ILE A 4 -46.82 -10.43 16.16
N GLU A 5 -46.78 -9.69 17.26
CA GLU A 5 -45.63 -9.28 18.08
C GLU A 5 -45.08 -10.43 18.94
N ARG A 6 -43.86 -10.25 19.50
CA ARG A 6 -43.38 -10.66 20.84
C ARG A 6 -41.86 -10.89 20.81
N GLU A 7 -41.06 -10.66 21.84
CA GLU A 7 -41.06 -9.89 23.10
C GLU A 7 -39.64 -10.12 23.65
N GLU A 8 -39.07 -9.12 24.33
CA GLU A 8 -37.76 -9.18 24.98
C GLU A 8 -37.75 -10.15 26.18
N LEU A 9 -36.61 -10.80 26.43
CA LEU A 9 -36.34 -11.51 27.69
C LEU A 9 -34.89 -11.29 28.11
N LYS A 10 -34.72 -10.64 29.28
CA LYS A 10 -33.52 -10.66 30.13
C LYS A 10 -33.26 -12.08 30.67
N PRO A 11 -32.04 -12.34 31.18
CA PRO A 11 -31.88 -13.27 32.29
C PRO A 11 -31.25 -12.62 33.53
N GLU A 12 -31.86 -12.93 34.67
CA GLU A 12 -31.35 -12.76 36.03
C GLU A 12 -30.41 -13.90 36.45
N GLU A 13 -29.77 -13.63 37.58
CA GLU A 13 -28.73 -14.31 38.35
C GLU A 13 -28.96 -15.79 38.70
N SER A 14 -27.86 -16.51 38.90
CA SER A 14 -27.79 -17.62 39.86
C SER A 14 -26.39 -17.75 40.46
N ASP A 15 -26.30 -17.49 41.76
CA ASP A 15 -25.21 -17.78 42.67
C ASP A 15 -24.87 -19.27 42.75
N GLN A 16 -23.59 -19.61 42.88
CA GLN A 16 -23.15 -20.71 43.76
C GLN A 16 -21.68 -20.55 44.19
N LEU A 17 -21.50 -20.57 45.52
CA LEU A 17 -20.26 -20.49 46.28
C LEU A 17 -19.23 -21.57 45.92
N LEU A 18 -17.94 -21.23 46.02
CA LEU A 18 -16.89 -22.12 46.54
C LEU A 18 -15.70 -21.32 47.12
N LEU A 19 -15.13 -21.88 48.19
CA LEU A 19 -14.28 -21.26 49.21
C LEU A 19 -12.81 -21.00 48.79
N LEU A 20 -12.22 -19.98 49.46
CA LEU A 20 -10.80 -19.55 49.53
C LEU A 20 -9.86 -20.65 50.09
N PRO A 21 -8.50 -20.56 49.92
CA PRO A 21 -7.58 -19.55 50.52
C PRO A 21 -6.59 -18.98 49.48
N GLY A 22 -5.91 -17.83 49.60
CA GLY A 22 -5.56 -16.92 50.69
C GLY A 22 -4.20 -16.30 50.28
N GLY A 23 -4.08 -14.96 50.26
CA GLY A 23 -2.84 -14.26 49.93
C GLY A 23 -3.04 -12.76 49.67
N HIS A 24 -2.80 -11.94 50.69
CA HIS A 24 -2.82 -10.47 50.64
C HIS A 24 -1.63 -9.87 49.87
N PRO A 25 -1.83 -8.67 49.27
CA PRO A 25 -1.00 -7.49 49.61
C PRO A 25 -1.85 -6.20 49.81
N PRO A 26 -1.26 -5.06 50.22
CA PRO A 26 -1.88 -4.17 51.21
C PRO A 26 -2.66 -2.96 50.68
N LEU A 27 -3.69 -2.64 51.49
CA LEU A 27 -4.36 -1.37 51.78
C LEU A 27 -3.80 -0.07 51.14
N TRP A 28 -4.58 0.50 50.23
CA TRP A 28 -4.72 1.95 50.04
C TRP A 28 -6.21 2.29 50.12
N ASN A 29 -6.68 2.67 51.31
CA ASN A 29 -7.97 3.30 51.52
C ASN A 29 -7.73 4.54 52.37
N HIS A 30 -7.74 5.71 51.73
CA HIS A 30 -8.27 6.98 52.25
C HIS A 30 -8.04 8.06 51.19
N MET A 31 -9.07 8.35 50.39
CA MET A 31 -9.40 9.71 49.97
C MET A 31 -10.81 9.68 49.37
N ASP A 32 -11.69 10.44 50.02
CA ASP A 32 -13.11 10.51 49.75
C ASP A 32 -13.43 11.10 48.37
N SER A 33 -14.53 10.58 47.84
CA SER A 33 -15.23 10.96 46.61
C SER A 33 -15.47 12.47 46.48
N ILE A 34 -15.03 13.07 45.37
CA ILE A 34 -15.48 14.40 44.96
C ILE A 34 -16.74 14.24 44.10
N GLY A 35 -17.89 14.59 44.68
CA GLY A 35 -19.17 14.70 43.96
C GLY A 35 -19.27 15.95 43.08
N PRO A 36 -20.31 16.05 42.22
CA PRO A 36 -20.42 17.09 41.20
C PRO A 36 -20.75 18.45 41.83
N VAL A 37 -19.96 19.49 41.50
CA VAL A 37 -20.14 20.85 42.01
C VAL A 37 -21.22 21.58 41.21
N GLY A 38 -22.36 21.81 41.85
CA GLY A 38 -23.43 22.68 41.36
C GLY A 38 -23.12 24.17 41.60
N LEU A 39 -23.36 24.97 40.57
CA LEU A 39 -23.32 26.43 40.60
C LEU A 39 -24.41 26.99 41.55
N GLN A 40 -24.00 27.71 42.58
CA GLN A 40 -24.85 28.71 43.24
C GLN A 40 -24.14 30.06 43.25
N GLN A 41 -24.74 31.03 42.54
CA GLN A 41 -24.40 32.44 42.61
C GLN A 41 -24.63 32.93 44.04
N ARG A 42 -23.63 33.60 44.62
CA ARG A 42 -23.80 34.45 45.80
C ARG A 42 -23.28 35.84 45.46
N GLU A 43 -24.22 36.77 45.34
CA GLU A 43 -23.97 38.20 45.33
C GLU A 43 -23.41 38.64 46.70
N GLY A 44 -22.42 39.54 46.67
CA GLY A 44 -21.95 40.24 47.86
C GLY A 44 -20.43 40.48 47.84
N ALA A 45 -20.02 41.67 47.39
CA ALA A 45 -18.67 42.17 47.61
C ALA A 45 -18.42 42.44 49.11
N PRO A 46 -17.20 42.22 49.60
CA PRO A 46 -16.65 43.12 50.61
C PRO A 46 -15.26 43.64 50.21
N GLY A 47 -15.06 44.92 50.52
CA GLY A 47 -13.85 45.67 50.23
C GLY A 47 -12.61 45.17 50.99
N CYS A 48 -11.48 45.51 50.40
CA CYS A 48 -10.13 45.28 50.89
C CYS A 48 -9.88 45.97 52.24
N SER A 49 -9.47 45.20 53.24
CA SER A 49 -8.85 45.70 54.46
C SER A 49 -7.59 44.89 54.74
N GLN A 50 -6.44 45.58 54.66
CA GLN A 50 -5.14 45.10 55.10
C GLN A 50 -5.15 44.91 56.62
N GLU A 51 -4.83 43.71 57.09
CA GLU A 51 -4.13 43.50 58.36
C GLU A 51 -3.52 42.08 58.38
N GLY A 52 -2.28 41.99 58.87
CA GLY A 52 -1.35 40.89 58.62
C GLY A 52 -1.83 39.51 59.07
N LEU A 53 -1.80 38.55 58.15
CA LEU A 53 -1.76 37.13 58.46
C LEU A 53 -0.30 36.62 58.45
N PRO A 54 0.03 35.63 59.31
CA PRO A 54 1.33 34.99 59.25
C PRO A 54 1.48 34.26 57.91
N CYS A 55 2.61 34.47 57.23
CA CYS A 55 2.99 33.70 56.04
C CYS A 55 3.09 32.21 56.44
N PRO A 56 2.26 31.30 55.90
CA PRO A 56 2.29 29.92 56.32
C PRO A 56 3.39 29.17 55.56
N SER A 57 4.19 28.41 56.32
CA SER A 57 5.13 27.39 55.85
C SER A 57 4.52 26.41 54.82
N ASP A 58 3.20 26.27 54.81
CA ASP A 58 2.41 25.37 53.96
C ASP A 58 2.35 25.80 52.47
N SER A 59 2.61 27.09 52.17
CA SER A 59 2.50 27.62 50.80
C SER A 59 3.58 27.08 49.87
N SER A 60 4.80 26.88 50.40
CA SER A 60 5.93 26.33 49.65
C SER A 60 5.75 24.81 49.40
N GLU A 61 5.15 24.12 50.36
CA GLU A 61 4.87 22.68 50.28
C GLU A 61 3.82 22.38 49.20
N LEU A 62 2.74 23.17 49.11
CA LEU A 62 1.72 23.03 48.06
C LEU A 62 2.26 23.25 46.64
N VAL A 63 3.17 24.23 46.46
CA VAL A 63 3.84 24.43 45.16
C VAL A 63 4.68 23.21 44.83
N LEU A 64 5.49 22.72 45.77
CA LEU A 64 6.32 21.54 45.58
C LEU A 64 5.48 20.31 45.25
N GLU A 65 4.36 20.08 45.94
CA GLU A 65 3.41 18.99 45.65
C GLU A 65 2.84 19.09 44.24
N CYS A 66 2.42 20.29 43.79
CA CYS A 66 1.93 20.51 42.43
C CYS A 66 3.02 20.23 41.39
N LEU A 67 4.21 20.80 41.57
CA LEU A 67 5.33 20.63 40.63
C LEU A 67 5.87 19.20 40.62
N GLN A 68 5.78 18.48 41.74
CA GLN A 68 6.21 17.08 41.84
C GLN A 68 5.35 16.15 40.98
N GLN A 69 4.06 16.44 40.79
CA GLN A 69 3.19 15.69 39.87
C GLN A 69 3.67 15.72 38.41
N PHE A 70 4.36 16.79 38.00
CA PHE A 70 4.91 16.91 36.64
C PHE A 70 6.29 16.24 36.47
N LYS A 71 6.92 15.76 37.55
CA LYS A 71 8.22 15.09 37.47
C LYS A 71 8.04 13.65 37.00
N VAL A 72 8.61 13.35 35.84
CA VAL A 72 8.69 11.98 35.31
C VAL A 72 10.07 11.40 35.61
N THR A 73 10.11 10.22 36.20
CA THR A 73 11.36 9.50 36.48
C THR A 73 11.92 8.84 35.22
N GLU A 74 13.21 8.54 35.21
CA GLU A 74 13.83 7.78 34.10
C GLU A 74 13.17 6.41 33.90
N THR A 75 12.85 5.71 34.99
CA THR A 75 12.15 4.41 34.94
C THR A 75 10.77 4.54 34.28
N GLN A 76 10.00 5.57 34.59
CA GLN A 76 8.72 5.82 33.92
C GLN A 76 8.91 6.12 32.43
N LEU A 77 9.93 6.90 32.06
CA LEU A 77 10.24 7.16 30.64
C LEU A 77 10.62 5.88 29.89
N GLN A 78 11.43 5.01 30.49
CA GLN A 78 11.82 3.72 29.93
C GLN A 78 10.61 2.78 29.78
N GLN A 79 9.68 2.78 30.74
CA GLN A 79 8.42 2.03 30.64
C GLN A 79 7.54 2.54 29.50
N ILE A 80 7.41 3.87 29.35
CA ILE A 80 6.68 4.50 28.24
C ILE A 80 7.32 4.13 26.90
N GLN A 81 8.64 4.26 26.78
CA GLN A 81 9.40 3.88 25.59
C GLN A 81 9.16 2.41 25.21
N ALA A 82 9.26 1.49 26.19
CA ALA A 82 9.09 0.07 25.96
C ALA A 82 7.65 -0.30 25.54
N SER A 83 6.64 0.28 26.18
CA SER A 83 5.23 0.05 25.85
C SER A 83 4.88 0.62 24.46
N LEU A 84 5.38 1.82 24.13
CA LEU A 84 5.24 2.40 22.79
C LEU A 84 5.89 1.51 21.73
N LEU A 85 7.15 1.09 21.93
CA LEU A 85 7.85 0.21 21.01
C LEU A 85 7.09 -1.11 20.78
N GLY A 86 6.60 -1.74 21.86
CA GLY A 86 5.78 -2.96 21.75
C GLY A 86 4.48 -2.73 20.96
N SER A 87 3.80 -1.61 21.21
CA SER A 87 2.57 -1.24 20.49
C SER A 87 2.83 -0.96 19.01
N MET A 88 3.95 -0.31 18.68
CA MET A 88 4.39 -0.08 17.29
C MET A 88 4.61 -1.42 16.56
N GLU A 89 5.36 -2.35 17.17
CA GLU A 89 5.62 -3.67 16.59
C GLU A 89 4.34 -4.49 16.40
N GLN A 90 3.42 -4.43 17.35
CA GLN A 90 2.13 -5.12 17.24
C GLN A 90 1.30 -4.58 16.07
N ALA A 91 1.21 -3.26 15.94
CA ALA A 91 0.44 -2.61 14.88
C ALA A 91 0.99 -2.95 13.48
N LEU A 92 2.32 -2.93 13.32
CA LEU A 92 2.99 -3.26 12.06
C LEU A 92 2.75 -4.72 11.63
N ARG A 93 2.69 -5.67 12.57
CA ARG A 93 2.44 -7.10 12.29
C ARG A 93 0.98 -7.41 11.89
N GLY A 94 0.06 -6.44 11.95
CA GLY A 94 -1.35 -6.64 11.61
C GLY A 94 -2.13 -7.52 12.61
N GLN A 95 -1.56 -7.82 13.78
CA GLN A 95 -2.17 -8.65 14.83
C GLN A 95 -2.86 -7.75 15.87
N ALA A 96 -4.04 -7.24 15.55
CA ALA A 96 -4.76 -6.27 16.38
C ALA A 96 -6.03 -6.87 17.01
N THR A 97 -5.88 -7.87 17.88
CA THR A 97 -6.89 -8.18 18.90
C THR A 97 -6.22 -8.41 20.25
N PRO A 98 -6.38 -7.49 21.23
CA PRO A 98 -7.03 -6.18 21.13
C PRO A 98 -6.29 -5.19 20.21
N ALA A 99 -6.96 -4.10 19.84
CA ALA A 99 -6.38 -3.04 19.00
C ALA A 99 -5.11 -2.47 19.65
N SER A 100 -4.08 -2.20 18.84
CA SER A 100 -2.83 -1.59 19.33
C SER A 100 -3.09 -0.17 19.86
N ALA A 101 -2.30 0.24 20.86
CA ALA A 101 -2.35 1.59 21.43
C ALA A 101 -1.90 2.68 20.45
N VAL A 102 -1.20 2.32 19.36
CA VAL A 102 -0.79 3.22 18.27
C VAL A 102 -1.19 2.64 16.91
N ARG A 103 -1.33 3.50 15.89
CA ARG A 103 -1.95 3.10 14.61
C ARG A 103 -0.95 2.66 13.53
N MET A 104 0.25 3.25 13.48
CA MET A 104 1.29 2.90 12.50
C MET A 104 0.80 2.91 11.04
N LEU A 105 0.32 4.07 10.57
CA LEU A 105 -0.36 4.23 9.29
C LEU A 105 0.64 4.37 8.13
N PRO A 106 0.58 3.52 7.09
CA PRO A 106 1.40 3.69 5.89
C PRO A 106 0.99 4.91 5.09
N THR A 107 1.98 5.68 4.62
CA THR A 107 1.77 6.94 3.90
C THR A 107 1.97 6.83 2.39
N TYR A 108 2.37 5.64 1.90
CA TYR A 108 2.71 5.37 0.49
C TYR A 108 3.89 6.19 -0.07
N VAL A 109 4.65 6.87 0.79
CA VAL A 109 5.92 7.50 0.42
C VAL A 109 7.06 6.50 0.60
N GLY A 110 7.66 6.04 -0.50
CA GLY A 110 8.63 4.93 -0.49
C GLY A 110 10.10 5.33 -0.32
N SER A 111 10.43 6.61 -0.49
CA SER A 111 11.80 7.10 -0.39
C SER A 111 11.84 8.56 0.03
N THR A 112 12.97 8.96 0.61
CA THR A 112 13.31 10.37 0.84
C THR A 112 13.69 11.04 -0.49
N PRO A 113 13.68 12.39 -0.57
CA PRO A 113 14.06 13.09 -1.78
C PRO A 113 15.50 12.82 -2.20
N HIS A 114 15.75 12.89 -3.50
CA HIS A 114 17.04 12.59 -4.12
C HIS A 114 17.55 13.72 -5.04
N GLY A 115 16.88 14.87 -5.04
CA GLY A 115 17.29 16.09 -5.73
C GLY A 115 16.86 16.16 -7.19
N THR A 116 16.17 15.14 -7.72
CA THR A 116 15.65 15.13 -9.10
C THR A 116 14.27 15.77 -9.22
N GLU A 117 13.68 16.18 -8.09
CA GLU A 117 12.36 16.78 -8.02
C GLU A 117 12.43 18.21 -8.60
N GLN A 118 11.60 18.47 -9.61
CA GLN A 118 11.55 19.74 -10.32
C GLN A 118 10.11 20.06 -10.73
N GLY A 119 9.78 21.35 -10.81
CA GLY A 119 8.47 21.85 -11.22
C GLY A 119 7.89 22.86 -10.23
N ASP A 120 6.72 23.38 -10.59
CA ASP A 120 5.95 24.31 -9.77
C ASP A 120 4.75 23.62 -9.15
N PHE A 121 4.57 23.79 -7.85
CA PHE A 121 3.56 23.08 -7.08
C PHE A 121 2.79 24.04 -6.17
N VAL A 122 1.49 23.81 -6.08
CA VAL A 122 0.65 24.44 -5.06
C VAL A 122 0.60 23.50 -3.86
N VAL A 123 0.77 24.04 -2.66
CA VAL A 123 0.64 23.27 -1.42
C VAL A 123 -0.48 23.88 -0.59
N LEU A 124 -1.40 23.03 -0.14
CA LEU A 124 -2.43 23.38 0.82
C LEU A 124 -2.10 22.71 2.16
N GLU A 125 -1.97 23.49 3.22
CA GLU A 125 -1.74 22.97 4.58
C GLU A 125 -2.95 23.27 5.46
N LEU A 126 -3.56 22.21 6.00
CA LEU A 126 -4.68 22.31 6.92
C LEU A 126 -4.33 21.70 8.28
N GLY A 127 -4.45 22.51 9.33
CA GLY A 127 -4.38 22.04 10.72
C GLY A 127 -2.96 21.90 11.28
N ALA A 128 -1.95 22.45 10.60
CA ALA A 128 -0.57 22.54 11.10
C ALA A 128 -0.48 23.50 12.31
N THR A 129 -0.83 24.78 12.11
CA THR A 129 -0.78 25.85 13.12
C THR A 129 -2.13 26.11 13.84
N GLY A 130 -3.02 25.12 13.85
CA GLY A 130 -4.26 25.13 14.63
C GLY A 130 -5.45 25.59 13.81
N ALA A 131 -6.03 26.74 14.14
CA ALA A 131 -7.19 27.32 13.46
C ALA A 131 -6.79 28.13 12.22
N SER A 132 -5.82 27.66 11.45
CA SER A 132 -5.38 28.30 10.22
C SER A 132 -5.14 27.29 9.09
N LEU A 133 -5.25 27.83 7.88
CA LEU A 133 -5.03 27.17 6.61
C LEU A 133 -3.97 27.98 5.88
N ARG A 134 -2.95 27.32 5.35
CA ARG A 134 -1.88 27.97 4.61
C ARG A 134 -1.85 27.46 3.18
N VAL A 135 -1.70 28.38 2.23
CA VAL A 135 -1.47 28.06 0.82
C VAL A 135 -0.07 28.50 0.47
N LEU A 136 0.68 27.64 -0.23
CA LEU A 136 2.03 27.93 -0.70
C LEU A 136 2.17 27.68 -2.20
N TRP A 137 3.01 28.50 -2.83
CA TRP A 137 3.61 28.22 -4.13
C TRP A 137 5.06 27.81 -3.93
N VAL A 138 5.41 26.61 -4.39
CA VAL A 138 6.74 26.04 -4.25
C VAL A 138 7.31 25.71 -5.63
N THR A 139 8.44 26.32 -5.97
CA THR A 139 9.23 25.99 -7.15
C THR A 139 10.41 25.10 -6.76
N LEU A 140 10.44 23.89 -7.31
CA LEU A 140 11.55 22.95 -7.17
C LEU A 140 12.41 23.01 -8.44
N MET A 141 13.72 23.19 -8.27
CA MET A 141 14.64 23.44 -9.39
C MET A 141 15.56 22.25 -9.73
N GLY A 142 15.34 21.08 -9.11
CA GLY A 142 16.23 19.93 -9.25
C GLY A 142 17.65 20.18 -8.73
N THR A 143 18.64 19.47 -9.30
CA THR A 143 20.04 19.48 -8.84
C THR A 143 20.85 20.70 -9.28
N GLU A 144 20.40 21.45 -10.29
CA GLU A 144 21.21 22.52 -10.94
C GLU A 144 20.73 23.94 -10.62
N GLY A 145 19.58 24.10 -9.94
CA GLY A 145 19.03 25.42 -9.64
C GLY A 145 19.15 25.86 -8.19
N HIS A 146 19.08 27.18 -7.99
CA HIS A 146 19.14 27.78 -6.66
C HIS A 146 17.82 27.58 -5.92
N ARG A 147 17.92 27.44 -4.60
CA ARG A 147 16.78 27.33 -3.69
C ARG A 147 15.92 28.60 -3.79
N MET A 148 14.64 28.45 -4.16
CA MET A 148 13.66 29.53 -4.10
C MET A 148 12.84 29.45 -2.82
N GLU A 149 12.65 30.59 -2.16
CA GLU A 149 11.78 30.67 -1.00
C GLU A 149 10.31 30.55 -1.43
N PRO A 150 9.51 29.69 -0.78
CA PRO A 150 8.09 29.58 -1.08
C PRO A 150 7.36 30.90 -0.88
N GLN A 151 6.44 31.24 -1.79
CA GLN A 151 5.45 32.28 -1.53
C GLN A 151 4.30 31.65 -0.76
N SER A 152 3.87 32.24 0.36
CA SER A 152 2.77 31.66 1.15
C SER A 152 1.83 32.71 1.71
N GLN A 153 0.56 32.33 1.87
CA GLN A 153 -0.47 33.10 2.54
C GLN A 153 -1.16 32.22 3.58
N GLU A 154 -1.32 32.76 4.79
CA GLU A 154 -2.04 32.11 5.89
C GLU A 154 -3.43 32.74 6.05
N PHE A 155 -4.43 31.88 6.25
CA PHE A 155 -5.83 32.22 6.39
C PHE A 155 -6.33 31.70 7.73
N VAL A 156 -6.96 32.57 8.52
CA VAL A 156 -7.59 32.16 9.78
C VAL A 156 -8.90 31.44 9.47
N ILE A 157 -9.06 30.23 9.99
CA ILE A 157 -10.27 29.43 9.85
C ILE A 157 -11.24 29.84 10.96
N PRO A 158 -12.44 30.34 10.63
CA PRO A 158 -13.43 30.68 11.65
C PRO A 158 -13.86 29.46 12.49
N PRO A 159 -14.11 29.60 13.81
CA PRO A 159 -14.52 28.48 14.67
C PRO A 159 -15.77 27.75 14.17
N GLU A 160 -16.72 28.47 13.58
CA GLU A 160 -17.94 27.91 12.98
C GLU A 160 -17.63 26.99 11.78
N VAL A 161 -16.53 27.21 11.06
CA VAL A 161 -16.07 26.34 9.97
C VAL A 161 -15.40 25.09 10.54
N MET A 162 -14.57 25.22 11.57
CA MET A 162 -13.88 24.10 12.22
C MET A 162 -14.84 23.11 12.93
N LEU A 163 -16.00 23.60 13.38
CA LEU A 163 -17.01 22.83 14.09
C LEU A 163 -18.28 22.58 13.24
N GLY A 164 -18.31 23.11 12.02
CA GLY A 164 -19.44 23.03 11.10
C GLY A 164 -19.46 21.78 10.22
N PRO A 165 -20.25 21.79 9.14
CA PRO A 165 -20.25 20.72 8.14
C PRO A 165 -18.92 20.64 7.38
N GLY A 166 -18.47 19.43 7.04
CA GLY A 166 -17.27 19.20 6.25
C GLY A 166 -17.25 19.96 4.93
N GLN A 167 -18.41 20.04 4.25
CA GLN A 167 -18.56 20.82 3.03
C GLN A 167 -18.12 22.27 3.21
N GLN A 168 -18.47 22.91 4.34
CA GLN A 168 -18.11 24.29 4.62
C GLN A 168 -16.59 24.46 4.79
N LEU A 169 -15.92 23.51 5.44
CA LEU A 169 -14.46 23.50 5.60
C LEU A 169 -13.75 23.39 4.25
N PHE A 170 -14.17 22.46 3.40
CA PHE A 170 -13.52 22.27 2.09
C PHE A 170 -13.88 23.38 1.10
N ASP A 171 -15.10 23.95 1.15
CA ASP A 171 -15.46 25.13 0.36
C ASP A 171 -14.65 26.37 0.80
N PHE A 172 -14.39 26.53 2.10
CA PHE A 172 -13.48 27.55 2.62
C PHE A 172 -12.04 27.33 2.11
N ALA A 173 -11.54 26.09 2.14
CA ALA A 173 -10.22 25.76 1.62
C ALA A 173 -10.07 26.07 0.12
N ALA A 174 -11.07 25.70 -0.68
CA ALA A 174 -11.12 26.04 -2.10
C ALA A 174 -11.13 27.56 -2.31
N HIS A 175 -11.91 28.29 -1.52
CA HIS A 175 -11.93 29.75 -1.57
C HIS A 175 -10.56 30.37 -1.32
N CYS A 176 -9.87 29.96 -0.26
CA CYS A 176 -8.50 30.41 0.06
C CYS A 176 -7.49 30.06 -1.05
N LEU A 177 -7.60 28.87 -1.65
CA LEU A 177 -6.79 28.48 -2.81
C LEU A 177 -6.99 29.47 -3.95
N SER A 178 -8.23 29.78 -4.31
CA SER A 178 -8.51 30.71 -5.41
C SER A 178 -8.04 32.13 -5.11
N GLU A 179 -8.25 32.63 -3.89
CA GLU A 179 -7.78 33.96 -3.48
C GLU A 179 -6.25 34.08 -3.61
N PHE A 180 -5.52 33.07 -3.14
CA PHE A 180 -4.07 33.03 -3.27
C PHE A 180 -3.62 32.98 -4.73
N LEU A 181 -4.27 32.16 -5.55
CA LEU A 181 -3.92 32.00 -6.97
C LEU A 181 -4.27 33.23 -7.82
N ASP A 182 -5.29 34.00 -7.48
CA ASP A 182 -5.63 35.26 -8.18
C ASP A 182 -4.57 36.35 -7.96
N ALA A 183 -3.78 36.26 -6.88
CA ALA A 183 -2.67 37.16 -6.61
C ALA A 183 -1.39 36.83 -7.41
N LEU A 184 -1.31 35.66 -8.04
CA LEU A 184 -0.14 35.21 -8.80
C LEU A 184 -0.27 35.52 -10.30
N PRO A 185 0.78 36.02 -10.97
CA PRO A 185 0.75 36.37 -12.40
C PRO A 185 0.92 35.13 -13.30
N MET A 186 0.03 34.13 -13.18
CA MET A 186 0.20 32.81 -13.82
C MET A 186 -1.00 32.36 -14.66
N ASP A 187 -0.73 31.45 -15.60
CA ASP A 187 -1.72 30.83 -16.47
C ASP A 187 -2.57 29.82 -15.68
N LYS A 188 -3.90 29.82 -15.90
CA LYS A 188 -4.88 29.22 -14.97
C LYS A 188 -5.14 27.71 -15.18
N GLN A 189 -4.23 26.95 -15.81
CA GLN A 189 -4.49 25.57 -16.21
C GLN A 189 -3.44 24.56 -15.73
N GLY A 190 -3.91 23.43 -15.19
CA GLY A 190 -3.09 22.25 -14.90
C GLY A 190 -2.21 22.37 -13.65
N LEU A 191 -2.71 23.00 -12.59
CA LEU A 191 -1.97 23.17 -11.34
C LEU A 191 -1.90 21.86 -10.55
N GLN A 192 -0.71 21.51 -10.10
CA GLN A 192 -0.44 20.30 -9.33
C GLN A 192 -0.45 20.62 -7.85
N LEU A 193 -1.40 20.05 -7.11
CA LEU A 193 -1.60 20.33 -5.69
C LEU A 193 -1.14 19.16 -4.81
N GLY A 194 -0.32 19.51 -3.82
CA GLY A 194 -0.03 18.68 -2.65
C GLY A 194 -0.85 19.14 -1.45
N PHE A 195 -1.49 18.21 -0.76
CA PHE A 195 -2.34 18.49 0.39
C PHE A 195 -1.70 17.98 1.68
N SER A 196 -1.20 18.89 2.52
CA SER A 196 -0.79 18.56 3.89
C SER A 196 -2.03 18.56 4.79
N PHE A 197 -2.41 17.37 5.26
CA PHE A 197 -3.59 17.15 6.08
C PHE A 197 -3.17 16.45 7.37
N SER A 198 -3.00 17.26 8.43
CA SER A 198 -2.38 16.86 9.71
C SER A 198 -3.34 16.09 10.63
N PHE A 199 -4.02 15.07 10.12
CA PHE A 199 -4.97 14.24 10.86
C PHE A 199 -4.73 12.76 10.53
N PRO A 200 -5.12 11.84 11.43
CA PRO A 200 -4.94 10.41 11.17
C PRO A 200 -5.85 9.96 10.04
N CYS A 201 -5.23 9.48 8.96
CA CYS A 201 -5.95 8.98 7.79
C CYS A 201 -5.52 7.57 7.39
N HIS A 202 -6.50 6.78 6.97
CA HIS A 202 -6.24 5.53 6.28
C HIS A 202 -6.03 5.82 4.79
N GLN A 203 -4.78 5.70 4.33
CA GLN A 203 -4.43 5.87 2.93
C GLN A 203 -4.46 4.53 2.20
N THR A 204 -4.87 4.56 0.93
CA THR A 204 -4.72 3.42 0.00
C THR A 204 -3.88 3.81 -1.23
N GLY A 205 -3.26 4.99 -1.18
CA GLY A 205 -2.48 5.62 -2.24
C GLY A 205 -2.15 7.05 -1.85
N LEU A 206 -1.24 7.69 -2.61
CA LEU A 206 -0.87 9.08 -2.36
C LEU A 206 -2.02 10.06 -2.61
N ASP A 207 -2.99 9.72 -3.46
CA ASP A 207 -4.10 10.58 -3.86
C ASP A 207 -5.46 10.16 -3.27
N ARG A 208 -5.45 9.28 -2.25
CA ARG A 208 -6.66 8.73 -1.60
C ARG A 208 -6.43 8.57 -0.10
N SER A 209 -7.22 9.27 0.71
CA SER A 209 -7.00 9.35 2.15
C SER A 209 -8.29 9.50 2.91
N THR A 210 -8.67 8.47 3.66
CA THR A 210 -9.91 8.45 4.44
C THR A 210 -9.64 8.91 5.86
N LEU A 211 -10.30 9.99 6.30
CA LEU A 211 -10.14 10.47 7.69
C LEU A 211 -10.63 9.42 8.68
N ILE A 212 -9.80 9.04 9.65
CA ILE A 212 -10.17 8.08 10.71
C ILE A 212 -10.96 8.80 11.80
N SER A 213 -10.40 9.90 12.30
CA SER A 213 -10.98 10.65 13.43
C SER A 213 -10.39 12.05 13.49
N TRP A 214 -11.20 13.04 13.81
CA TRP A 214 -10.70 14.37 14.11
C TRP A 214 -9.87 14.41 15.40
N THR A 215 -8.89 15.31 15.42
CA THR A 215 -8.04 15.61 16.57
C THR A 215 -7.90 17.13 16.73
N LYS A 216 -7.20 17.59 17.77
CA LYS A 216 -6.93 19.00 18.02
C LYS A 216 -8.24 19.81 18.21
N GLY A 217 -8.41 20.88 17.42
CA GLY A 217 -9.55 21.81 17.50
C GLY A 217 -10.69 21.54 16.51
N PHE A 218 -10.61 20.49 15.69
CA PHE A 218 -11.56 20.25 14.59
C PHE A 218 -12.62 19.22 14.99
N ARG A 219 -13.85 19.38 14.46
CA ARG A 219 -14.93 18.40 14.62
C ARG A 219 -15.97 18.51 13.51
N CYS A 220 -15.53 18.59 12.25
CA CYS A 220 -16.45 18.81 11.15
C CYS A 220 -17.30 17.57 10.86
N SER A 221 -18.62 17.72 10.77
CA SER A 221 -19.53 16.59 10.49
C SER A 221 -19.45 16.16 9.01
N GLY A 222 -19.51 14.86 8.75
CA GLY A 222 -19.52 14.33 7.38
C GLY A 222 -18.14 14.24 6.71
N VAL A 223 -17.07 14.22 7.50
CA VAL A 223 -15.68 14.05 7.00
C VAL A 223 -15.06 12.73 7.48
N GLU A 224 -15.26 12.35 8.75
CA GLU A 224 -14.79 11.06 9.25
C GLU A 224 -15.38 9.91 8.42
N GLY A 225 -14.55 8.94 8.05
CA GLY A 225 -14.91 7.84 7.15
C GLY A 225 -15.00 8.21 5.66
N HIS A 226 -14.69 9.45 5.27
CA HIS A 226 -14.73 9.92 3.88
C HIS A 226 -13.34 10.28 3.36
N ASP A 227 -13.15 10.17 2.04
CA ASP A 227 -11.91 10.52 1.35
C ASP A 227 -11.75 12.05 1.27
N VAL A 228 -10.80 12.59 2.03
CA VAL A 228 -10.58 14.05 2.12
C VAL A 228 -10.05 14.64 0.83
N VAL A 229 -9.40 13.82 -0.01
CA VAL A 229 -8.96 14.26 -1.34
C VAL A 229 -10.17 14.45 -2.24
N GLN A 230 -11.15 13.54 -2.19
CA GLN A 230 -12.38 13.69 -2.95
C GLN A 230 -13.20 14.88 -2.46
N LEU A 231 -13.32 15.09 -1.15
CA LEU A 231 -14.02 16.25 -0.60
C LEU A 231 -13.40 17.59 -1.05
N LEU A 232 -12.07 17.66 -1.11
CA LEU A 232 -11.35 18.83 -1.63
C LEU A 232 -11.55 19.00 -3.14
N ARG A 233 -11.46 17.91 -3.93
CA ARG A 233 -11.73 17.93 -5.38
C ARG A 233 -13.14 18.44 -5.67
N ASP A 234 -14.15 17.93 -4.96
CA ASP A 234 -15.54 18.36 -5.13
C ASP A 234 -15.71 19.85 -4.78
N ALA A 235 -14.99 20.36 -3.78
CA ALA A 235 -15.03 21.78 -3.42
C ALA A 235 -14.39 22.68 -4.47
N ILE A 236 -13.23 22.28 -5.00
CA ILE A 236 -12.55 22.97 -6.11
C ILE A 236 -13.47 22.99 -7.35
N GLU A 237 -14.11 21.86 -7.69
CA GLU A 237 -15.04 21.76 -8.82
C GLU A 237 -16.27 22.65 -8.62
N ARG A 238 -16.88 22.65 -7.42
CA ARG A 238 -18.00 23.55 -7.09
C ARG A 238 -17.64 25.03 -7.25
N GLN A 239 -16.41 25.41 -6.91
CA GLN A 239 -15.95 26.77 -7.08
C GLN A 239 -15.69 27.12 -8.55
N GLY A 240 -15.16 26.17 -9.33
CA GLY A 240 -15.08 26.24 -10.79
C GLY A 240 -14.09 27.27 -11.35
N ALA A 241 -13.26 27.90 -10.52
CA ALA A 241 -12.34 28.97 -10.92
C ALA A 241 -11.02 28.46 -11.54
N TYR A 242 -10.55 27.28 -11.12
CA TYR A 242 -9.27 26.72 -11.50
C TYR A 242 -9.36 25.21 -11.76
N SER A 243 -8.53 24.71 -12.69
CA SER A 243 -8.30 23.29 -12.87
C SER A 243 -7.10 22.86 -12.02
N ILE A 244 -7.37 22.28 -10.85
CA ILE A 244 -6.36 21.85 -9.88
C ILE A 244 -6.45 20.34 -9.70
N ASP A 245 -5.35 19.64 -9.97
CA ASP A 245 -5.22 18.22 -9.76
C ASP A 245 -4.54 17.94 -8.42
N VAL A 246 -5.24 17.27 -7.50
CA VAL A 246 -4.69 16.86 -6.21
C VAL A 246 -3.93 15.54 -6.40
N PHE A 247 -2.59 15.60 -6.38
CA PHE A 247 -1.71 14.46 -6.65
C PHE A 247 -1.27 13.71 -5.40
N ALA A 248 -1.18 14.42 -4.27
CA ALA A 248 -0.68 13.84 -3.04
C ALA A 248 -1.42 14.43 -1.84
N VAL A 249 -1.70 13.59 -0.85
CA VAL A 249 -2.06 13.97 0.51
C VAL A 249 -1.09 13.32 1.48
N VAL A 250 -0.54 14.12 2.38
CA VAL A 250 0.47 13.68 3.35
C VAL A 250 0.21 14.28 4.71
N ASN A 251 0.70 13.60 5.76
CA ASN A 251 0.73 14.16 7.11
C ASN A 251 1.86 15.21 7.22
N ASP A 252 1.72 16.19 8.11
CA ASP A 252 2.73 17.23 8.34
C ASP A 252 4.08 16.70 8.80
N THR A 253 4.12 15.58 9.53
CA THR A 253 5.38 14.92 9.88
C THR A 253 6.12 14.45 8.63
N VAL A 254 5.39 13.94 7.63
CA VAL A 254 5.96 13.48 6.35
C VAL A 254 6.48 14.67 5.56
N GLY A 255 5.69 15.76 5.47
CA GLY A 255 6.14 17.02 4.87
C GLY A 255 7.40 17.56 5.55
N THR A 256 7.46 17.52 6.88
CA THR A 256 8.62 17.93 7.68
C THR A 256 9.86 17.09 7.35
N MET A 257 9.72 15.75 7.30
CA MET A 257 10.82 14.83 6.94
C MET A 257 11.31 15.06 5.51
N MET A 258 10.39 15.23 4.56
CA MET A 258 10.69 15.40 3.14
C MET A 258 11.24 16.79 2.80
N GLY A 259 10.97 17.80 3.62
CA GLY A 259 11.47 19.17 3.43
C GLY A 259 12.89 19.38 3.99
N CYS A 260 13.43 18.40 4.73
CA CYS A 260 14.73 18.49 5.35
C CYS A 260 15.84 18.54 4.29
N GLU A 261 16.78 19.48 4.44
CA GLU A 261 17.94 19.52 3.56
C GLU A 261 18.84 18.29 3.78
N PRO A 262 19.49 17.78 2.72
CA PRO A 262 20.49 16.73 2.85
C PRO A 262 21.63 17.19 3.78
N GLY A 263 21.70 16.58 4.97
CA GLY A 263 22.76 16.81 5.95
C GLY A 263 23.88 15.76 5.88
N VAL A 264 24.59 15.58 7.00
CA VAL A 264 25.66 14.57 7.15
C VAL A 264 25.14 13.12 7.12
N GLY A 265 23.83 12.93 7.33
CA GLY A 265 23.17 11.62 7.31
C GLY A 265 21.74 11.68 6.74
N PRO A 266 21.12 10.52 6.47
CA PRO A 266 19.79 10.46 5.89
C PRO A 266 18.74 10.95 6.92
N CYS A 267 17.88 11.88 6.50
CA CYS A 267 16.74 12.32 7.31
C CYS A 267 15.57 11.36 7.12
N GLU A 268 15.36 10.50 8.11
CA GLU A 268 14.43 9.37 8.02
C GLU A 268 13.41 9.35 9.16
N VAL A 269 13.36 10.43 9.94
CA VAL A 269 12.34 10.70 10.95
C VAL A 269 11.86 12.14 10.81
N GLY A 270 10.55 12.32 10.74
CA GLY A 270 9.91 13.62 10.89
C GLY A 270 9.21 13.70 12.25
N LEU A 271 9.51 14.73 13.03
CA LEU A 271 8.94 14.98 14.35
C LEU A 271 8.25 16.34 14.35
N VAL A 272 6.95 16.35 14.65
CA VAL A 272 6.18 17.58 14.77
C VAL A 272 5.71 17.77 16.21
N VAL A 273 5.97 18.95 16.75
CA VAL A 273 5.39 19.45 18.01
C VAL A 273 4.86 20.87 17.75
N ASP A 274 3.59 20.95 17.36
CA ASP A 274 2.87 22.20 17.10
C ASP A 274 1.57 22.20 17.92
N THR A 275 0.42 22.40 17.29
CA THR A 275 -0.91 22.29 17.90
C THR A 275 -1.09 20.92 18.57
N GLY A 276 -0.68 19.86 17.87
CA GLY A 276 -0.58 18.49 18.39
C GLY A 276 0.87 18.01 18.39
N THR A 277 1.06 16.69 18.53
CA THR A 277 2.38 16.07 18.36
C THR A 277 2.27 14.73 17.66
N ASN A 278 3.17 14.50 16.72
CA ASN A 278 3.28 13.22 16.02
C ASN A 278 4.70 13.02 15.49
N ALA A 279 4.99 11.79 15.06
CA ALA A 279 6.19 11.48 14.29
C ALA A 279 5.88 10.53 13.14
N CYS A 280 6.72 10.58 12.10
CA CYS A 280 6.81 9.55 11.08
C CYS A 280 8.25 9.07 10.89
N TYR A 281 8.44 7.90 10.32
CA TYR A 281 9.77 7.38 9.99
C TYR A 281 9.74 6.42 8.79
N MET A 282 10.91 6.15 8.20
CA MET A 282 11.06 5.16 7.11
C MET A 282 11.20 3.74 7.65
N GLU A 283 10.20 2.89 7.42
CA GLU A 283 10.18 1.46 7.78
C GLU A 283 10.44 0.57 6.56
N GLU A 284 10.96 -0.63 6.77
CA GLU A 284 11.08 -1.64 5.71
C GLU A 284 9.69 -2.20 5.36
N ALA A 285 9.32 -2.22 4.08
CA ALA A 285 7.98 -2.62 3.63
C ALA A 285 7.60 -4.03 4.10
N ARG A 286 8.57 -4.96 4.11
CA ARG A 286 8.42 -6.33 4.66
C ARG A 286 7.97 -6.42 6.12
N HIS A 287 8.11 -5.35 6.92
CA HIS A 287 7.65 -5.32 8.31
C HIS A 287 6.19 -4.85 8.45
N VAL A 288 5.57 -4.38 7.36
CA VAL A 288 4.26 -3.73 7.36
C VAL A 288 3.23 -4.68 6.76
N ALA A 289 2.55 -5.46 7.61
CA ALA A 289 1.68 -6.55 7.18
C ALA A 289 0.47 -6.13 6.32
N VAL A 290 0.09 -4.84 6.35
CA VAL A 290 -1.03 -4.30 5.56
C VAL A 290 -0.66 -3.99 4.11
N LEU A 291 0.64 -3.97 3.76
CA LEU A 291 1.09 -3.74 2.39
C LEU A 291 1.15 -5.06 1.61
N ASP A 292 0.69 -5.02 0.36
CA ASP A 292 0.79 -6.15 -0.58
C ASP A 292 2.22 -6.35 -1.11
N GLU A 293 3.03 -5.28 -1.15
CA GLU A 293 4.43 -5.30 -1.59
C GLU A 293 5.39 -5.30 -0.39
N ASP A 294 6.32 -6.26 -0.36
CA ASP A 294 7.32 -6.42 0.70
C ASP A 294 8.69 -5.81 0.36
N ARG A 295 8.84 -5.23 -0.84
CA ARG A 295 10.10 -4.68 -1.34
C ARG A 295 10.24 -3.19 -1.04
N GLY A 296 11.45 -2.80 -0.64
CA GLY A 296 11.79 -1.39 -0.39
C GLY A 296 11.32 -0.92 0.97
N ARG A 297 11.07 0.38 1.07
CA ARG A 297 10.70 1.06 2.32
C ARG A 297 9.41 1.83 2.13
N VAL A 298 8.78 2.18 3.24
CA VAL A 298 7.58 3.00 3.29
C VAL A 298 7.67 3.91 4.51
N CYS A 299 7.27 5.17 4.36
CA CYS A 299 7.12 6.07 5.48
C CYS A 299 5.84 5.72 6.27
N ILE A 300 5.99 5.53 7.58
CA ILE A 300 4.91 5.24 8.52
C ILE A 300 4.64 6.46 9.39
N SER A 301 3.39 6.93 9.43
CA SER A 301 2.92 7.85 10.48
C SER A 301 2.62 7.06 11.74
N VAL A 302 3.28 7.38 12.85
CA VAL A 302 3.14 6.64 14.11
C VAL A 302 1.75 6.86 14.72
N GLU A 303 1.22 8.08 14.59
CA GLU A 303 0.01 8.55 15.28
C GLU A 303 0.10 8.33 16.80
N TRP A 304 1.25 8.65 17.40
CA TRP A 304 1.50 8.38 18.81
C TRP A 304 0.60 9.18 19.76
N GLY A 305 -0.12 10.17 19.25
CA GLY A 305 -0.98 11.01 20.06
C GLY A 305 -2.09 10.18 20.72
N SER A 306 -2.52 9.10 20.06
CA SER A 306 -3.52 8.17 20.55
C SER A 306 -2.99 7.15 21.55
N PHE A 307 -1.69 7.15 21.88
CA PHE A 307 -1.10 6.18 22.78
C PHE A 307 -1.87 6.13 24.11
N SER A 308 -2.43 4.96 24.40
CA SER A 308 -3.32 4.71 25.52
C SER A 308 -2.96 3.40 26.21
N ASP A 309 -1.94 3.43 27.07
CA ASP A 309 -1.64 2.37 28.03
C ASP A 309 -1.84 2.94 29.43
N ASP A 310 -3.01 2.69 30.03
CA ASP A 310 -3.35 3.25 31.34
C ASP A 310 -2.42 2.73 32.46
N GLY A 311 -1.80 1.56 32.29
CA GLY A 311 -0.85 1.02 33.27
C GLY A 311 0.47 1.80 33.31
N VAL A 312 0.90 2.32 32.16
CA VAL A 312 2.17 3.05 32.01
C VAL A 312 1.97 4.57 32.03
N LEU A 313 0.87 5.08 31.47
CA LEU A 313 0.54 6.50 31.47
C LEU A 313 -0.14 6.95 32.76
N GLY A 314 -0.90 6.08 33.43
CA GLY A 314 -1.61 6.41 34.67
C GLY A 314 -0.72 7.06 35.74
N PRO A 315 0.48 6.53 36.04
CA PRO A 315 1.41 7.13 37.00
C PRO A 315 1.99 8.50 36.60
N VAL A 316 1.79 8.95 35.36
CA VAL A 316 2.31 10.23 34.84
C VAL A 316 1.20 11.26 34.61
N LEU A 317 -0.06 10.81 34.54
CA LEU A 317 -1.22 11.67 34.47
C LEU A 317 -1.43 12.39 35.80
N THR A 318 -1.54 13.70 35.74
CA THR A 318 -1.81 14.57 36.88
C THR A 318 -3.30 14.89 36.96
N THR A 319 -3.70 15.44 38.11
CA THR A 319 -5.07 15.98 38.27
C THR A 319 -5.42 17.04 37.22
N PHE A 320 -4.43 17.81 36.76
CA PHE A 320 -4.59 18.82 35.71
C PHE A 320 -4.80 18.21 34.33
N ASP A 321 -4.12 17.11 34.01
CA ASP A 321 -4.33 16.40 32.74
C ASP A 321 -5.74 15.81 32.67
N HIS A 322 -6.23 15.25 33.77
CA HIS A 322 -7.61 14.74 33.86
C HIS A 322 -8.65 15.86 33.69
N ALA A 323 -8.41 17.03 34.29
CA ALA A 323 -9.29 18.19 34.13
C ALA A 323 -9.32 18.68 32.68
N LEU A 324 -8.14 18.80 32.04
CA LEU A 324 -8.01 19.19 30.65
C LEU A 324 -8.67 18.17 29.70
N ASP A 325 -8.43 16.87 29.92
CA ASP A 325 -9.01 15.80 29.10
C ASP A 325 -10.54 15.82 29.15
N ARG A 326 -11.12 15.93 30.35
CA ARG A 326 -12.58 15.97 30.55
C ARG A 326 -13.27 17.10 29.80
N GLU A 327 -12.61 18.25 29.69
CA GLU A 327 -13.18 19.45 29.07
C GLU A 327 -12.76 19.60 27.60
N SER A 328 -11.90 18.73 27.08
CA SER A 328 -11.47 18.72 25.69
C SER A 328 -12.60 18.35 24.71
N LEU A 329 -12.39 18.59 23.42
CA LEU A 329 -13.35 18.19 22.38
C LEU A 329 -13.49 16.68 22.24
N ASN A 330 -12.48 15.93 22.69
CA ASN A 330 -12.36 14.49 22.56
C ASN A 330 -11.94 13.84 23.90
N PRO A 331 -12.79 13.85 24.94
CA PRO A 331 -12.45 13.29 26.26
C PRO A 331 -12.09 11.81 26.18
N GLY A 332 -11.02 11.42 26.86
CA GLY A 332 -10.50 10.04 26.88
C GLY A 332 -9.64 9.67 25.66
N ALA A 333 -9.64 10.46 24.60
CA ALA A 333 -8.80 10.26 23.42
C ALA A 333 -7.59 11.19 23.44
N GLN A 334 -6.54 10.86 22.67
CA GLN A 334 -5.35 11.69 22.48
C GLN A 334 -4.66 12.11 23.80
N ARG A 335 -4.71 11.29 24.85
CA ARG A 335 -4.16 11.65 26.18
C ARG A 335 -2.66 11.91 26.15
N PHE A 336 -1.90 11.14 25.37
CA PHE A 336 -0.47 11.35 25.21
C PHE A 336 -0.16 12.69 24.53
N GLU A 337 -0.90 13.01 23.46
CA GLU A 337 -0.80 14.31 22.78
C GLU A 337 -1.14 15.49 23.72
N LYS A 338 -2.17 15.34 24.56
CA LYS A 338 -2.62 16.39 25.51
C LYS A 338 -1.57 16.79 26.54
N MET A 339 -0.60 15.92 26.82
CA MET A 339 0.52 16.23 27.72
C MET A 339 1.68 16.97 27.04
N ILE A 340 1.67 17.09 25.70
CA ILE A 340 2.83 17.52 24.90
C ILE A 340 2.49 18.64 23.91
N GLY A 341 1.38 18.53 23.19
CA GLY A 341 1.01 19.45 22.10
C GLY A 341 0.74 20.88 22.57
N GLY A 342 1.17 21.85 21.78
CA GLY A 342 1.09 23.28 22.07
C GLY A 342 -0.31 23.82 22.31
N LEU A 343 -1.36 23.19 21.76
CA LEU A 343 -2.76 23.52 22.07
C LEU A 343 -3.09 23.36 23.57
N TYR A 344 -2.39 22.45 24.25
CA TYR A 344 -2.71 22.02 25.61
C TYR A 344 -1.75 22.58 26.66
N LEU A 345 -0.50 22.90 26.29
CA LEU A 345 0.52 23.36 27.23
C LEU A 345 0.13 24.65 27.96
N GLY A 346 -0.40 25.65 27.24
CA GLY A 346 -0.87 26.90 27.85
C GLY A 346 -2.06 26.67 28.80
N GLU A 347 -2.96 25.76 28.45
CA GLU A 347 -4.11 25.41 29.29
C GLU A 347 -3.70 24.64 30.54
N LEU A 348 -2.70 23.74 30.46
CA LEU A 348 -2.13 23.08 31.64
C LEU A 348 -1.52 24.11 32.60
N VAL A 349 -0.75 25.08 32.08
CA VAL A 349 -0.22 26.19 32.89
C VAL A 349 -1.38 26.94 33.55
N ARG A 350 -2.40 27.34 32.79
CA ARG A 350 -3.58 28.05 33.33
C ARG A 350 -4.27 27.29 34.46
N LEU A 351 -4.49 25.98 34.30
CA LEU A 351 -5.13 25.14 35.31
C LEU A 351 -4.31 25.09 36.62
N VAL A 352 -2.98 24.98 36.52
CA VAL A 352 -2.09 25.02 37.68
C VAL A 352 -2.12 26.40 38.35
N LEU A 353 -2.04 27.48 37.57
CA LEU A 353 -2.09 28.85 38.10
C LEU A 353 -3.44 29.14 38.79
N ALA A 354 -4.55 28.73 38.20
CA ALA A 354 -5.88 28.86 38.79
C ALA A 354 -5.99 28.08 40.10
N HIS A 355 -5.45 26.86 40.16
CA HIS A 355 -5.44 26.04 41.37
C HIS A 355 -4.63 26.70 42.51
N LEU A 356 -3.41 27.15 42.21
CA LEU A 356 -2.55 27.81 43.19
C LEU A 356 -3.15 29.15 43.67
N ALA A 357 -3.79 29.91 42.77
CA ALA A 357 -4.52 31.12 43.12
C ALA A 357 -5.70 30.82 44.06
N GLN A 358 -6.53 29.82 43.75
CA GLN A 358 -7.65 29.41 44.60
C GLN A 358 -7.21 28.92 45.99
N ARG A 359 -5.98 28.42 46.12
CA ARG A 359 -5.37 27.97 47.38
C ARG A 359 -4.68 29.09 48.16
N GLY A 360 -4.69 30.34 47.68
CA GLY A 360 -4.04 31.46 48.36
C GLY A 360 -2.54 31.57 48.13
N VAL A 361 -1.96 30.72 47.28
CA VAL A 361 -0.50 30.62 47.07
C VAL A 361 0.00 31.64 46.05
N LEU A 362 -0.79 31.89 45.00
CA LEU A 362 -0.51 32.92 43.99
C LEU A 362 -1.49 34.08 44.10
N PHE A 363 -1.05 35.27 43.68
CA PHE A 363 -1.90 36.44 43.45
C PHE A 363 -2.71 36.87 44.68
N GLY A 364 -2.17 36.62 45.88
CA GLY A 364 -2.85 36.91 47.14
C GLY A 364 -4.19 36.19 47.32
N GLY A 365 -4.38 35.03 46.67
CA GLY A 365 -5.63 34.27 46.69
C GLY A 365 -6.70 34.77 45.72
N CYS A 366 -6.39 35.80 44.93
CA CYS A 366 -7.33 36.37 43.98
C CYS A 366 -7.31 35.58 42.67
N THR A 367 -8.50 35.36 42.10
CA THR A 367 -8.66 34.89 40.72
C THR A 367 -9.30 35.99 39.89
N SER A 368 -9.24 35.86 38.57
CA SER A 368 -9.92 36.76 37.63
C SER A 368 -10.82 35.97 36.68
N PRO A 369 -11.86 36.59 36.09
CA PRO A 369 -12.66 35.95 35.04
C PRO A 369 -11.80 35.47 33.87
N ALA A 370 -10.73 36.21 33.51
CA ALA A 370 -9.80 35.81 32.46
C ALA A 370 -9.01 34.56 32.83
N LEU A 371 -8.46 34.47 34.05
CA LEU A 371 -7.73 33.28 34.52
C LEU A 371 -8.63 32.04 34.58
N LEU A 372 -9.90 32.21 34.93
CA LEU A 372 -10.88 31.12 34.97
C LEU A 372 -11.43 30.74 33.59
N SER A 373 -11.27 31.60 32.59
CA SER A 373 -11.67 31.33 31.22
C SER A 373 -10.69 30.37 30.56
N ARG A 374 -11.20 29.25 30.03
CA ARG A 374 -10.41 28.31 29.24
C ARG A 374 -9.72 28.99 28.06
N GLY A 375 -8.47 28.61 27.78
CA GLY A 375 -7.71 29.11 26.64
C GLY A 375 -7.23 30.56 26.77
N SER A 376 -7.32 31.16 27.95
CA SER A 376 -6.82 32.53 28.19
C SER A 376 -5.29 32.63 28.23
N ILE A 377 -4.60 31.52 28.50
CA ILE A 377 -3.14 31.42 28.42
C ILE A 377 -2.79 30.61 27.18
N LEU A 378 -2.26 31.29 26.16
CA LEU A 378 -1.80 30.71 24.92
C LEU A 378 -0.35 30.22 25.05
N LEU A 379 0.11 29.40 24.11
CA LEU A 379 1.50 28.94 24.06
C LEU A 379 2.49 30.12 24.01
N ASP A 380 2.20 31.15 23.23
CA ASP A 380 3.05 32.35 23.14
C ASP A 380 3.18 33.07 24.49
N HIS A 381 2.11 33.09 25.30
CA HIS A 381 2.18 33.62 26.67
C HIS A 381 3.13 32.80 27.55
N VAL A 382 3.18 31.47 27.39
CA VAL A 382 4.13 30.61 28.12
C VAL A 382 5.57 30.91 27.70
N ALA A 383 5.82 31.20 26.42
CA ALA A 383 7.15 31.55 25.93
C ALA A 383 7.64 32.87 26.56
N GLU A 384 6.76 33.86 26.65
CA GLU A 384 7.05 35.12 27.35
C GLU A 384 7.30 34.92 28.84
N MET A 385 6.58 33.98 29.48
CA MET A 385 6.79 33.61 30.88
C MET A 385 8.12 32.91 31.15
N GLU A 386 8.66 32.18 30.18
CA GLU A 386 9.91 31.43 30.29
C GLU A 386 11.16 32.32 30.12
N ASP A 387 11.07 33.41 29.35
CA ASP A 387 12.19 34.27 28.90
C ASP A 387 12.82 35.15 30.00
N THR A 388 12.47 34.95 31.27
CA THR A 388 13.08 35.65 32.42
C THR A 388 14.48 35.15 32.77
N LEU A 389 14.88 33.99 32.24
CA LEU A 389 16.20 33.38 32.43
C LEU A 389 17.26 33.85 31.42
N CYS A 390 16.91 34.80 30.54
CA CYS A 390 17.84 35.37 29.56
C CYS A 390 18.97 36.13 30.28
N PRO A 391 20.24 35.67 30.23
CA PRO A 391 21.35 36.26 31.00
C PRO A 391 21.65 37.72 30.64
N SER A 392 21.19 38.15 29.47
CA SER A 392 21.39 39.49 28.89
C SER A 392 20.38 40.54 29.39
N SER A 393 19.21 40.16 29.93
CA SER A 393 18.25 41.12 30.51
C SER A 393 17.21 40.49 31.47
N PRO A 394 17.59 40.09 32.70
CA PRO A 394 16.69 39.44 33.67
C PRO A 394 15.52 40.34 34.13
N LEU A 395 15.76 41.65 34.25
CA LEU A 395 14.77 42.64 34.71
C LEU A 395 13.65 42.87 33.69
N ALA A 396 13.94 42.72 32.39
CA ALA A 396 12.94 42.92 31.33
C ALA A 396 11.95 41.76 31.24
N GLY A 397 12.41 40.52 31.49
CA GLY A 397 11.54 39.34 31.50
C GLY A 397 10.52 39.38 32.65
N ALA A 398 10.96 39.68 33.87
CA ALA A 398 10.06 39.78 35.02
C ALA A 398 8.97 40.86 34.83
N ALA A 399 9.31 41.99 34.18
CA ALA A 399 8.36 43.04 33.85
C ALA A 399 7.32 42.62 32.80
N ARG A 400 7.71 41.82 31.79
CA ARG A 400 6.76 41.27 30.80
C ARG A 400 5.78 40.28 31.43
N VAL A 401 6.27 39.38 32.27
CA VAL A 401 5.42 38.44 33.03
C VAL A 401 4.44 39.20 33.92
N HIS A 402 4.92 40.25 34.59
CA HIS A 402 4.07 41.11 35.42
C HIS A 402 2.96 41.78 34.59
N ALA A 403 3.30 42.37 33.45
CA ALA A 403 2.34 43.01 32.55
C ALA A 403 1.29 42.02 32.01
N LEU A 404 1.72 40.85 31.53
CA LEU A 404 0.82 39.82 31.01
C LEU A 404 -0.16 39.32 32.07
N LEU A 405 0.33 39.07 33.29
CA LEU A 405 -0.51 38.65 34.40
C LEU A 405 -1.45 39.79 34.86
N GLN A 406 -1.03 41.05 34.77
CA GLN A 406 -1.90 42.21 34.99
C GLN A 406 -3.00 42.34 33.93
N ASP A 407 -2.69 42.06 32.66
CA ASP A 407 -3.68 42.04 31.57
C ASP A 407 -4.73 40.93 31.77
N LEU A 408 -4.36 39.84 32.44
CA LEU A 408 -5.31 38.84 32.94
C LEU A 408 -6.11 39.32 34.15
N GLY A 409 -5.93 40.55 34.63
CA GLY A 409 -6.64 41.13 35.77
C GLY A 409 -6.15 40.63 37.12
N LEU A 410 -4.90 40.16 37.22
CA LEU A 410 -4.32 39.62 38.45
C LEU A 410 -3.42 40.64 39.14
N SER A 411 -3.44 40.63 40.48
CA SER A 411 -2.51 41.41 41.29
C SER A 411 -1.26 40.59 41.57
N VAL A 412 -0.17 40.91 40.88
CA VAL A 412 1.07 40.12 40.90
C VAL A 412 2.01 40.61 42.01
N GLY A 413 2.26 39.74 42.99
CA GLY A 413 3.22 39.93 44.06
C GLY A 413 4.67 39.69 43.63
N ALA A 414 5.63 40.05 44.50
CA ALA A 414 7.06 39.97 44.19
C ALA A 414 7.57 38.54 43.90
N SER A 415 6.94 37.51 44.49
CA SER A 415 7.30 36.09 44.32
C SER A 415 6.44 35.36 43.30
N ASP A 416 5.34 35.95 42.82
CA ASP A 416 4.40 35.27 41.90
C ASP A 416 5.05 35.00 40.54
N ALA A 417 5.87 35.93 40.04
CA ALA A 417 6.53 35.79 38.74
C ALA A 417 7.49 34.58 38.70
N GLU A 418 8.24 34.36 39.77
CA GLU A 418 9.17 33.21 39.90
C GLU A 418 8.40 31.88 40.00
N LEU A 419 7.30 31.85 40.75
CA LEU A 419 6.45 30.66 40.86
C LEU A 419 5.78 30.31 39.52
N VAL A 420 5.30 31.31 38.77
CA VAL A 420 4.74 31.13 37.42
C VAL A 420 5.78 30.53 36.47
N GLN A 421 7.04 30.97 36.56
CA GLN A 421 8.14 30.40 35.77
C GLN A 421 8.40 28.93 36.12
N TYR A 422 8.42 28.59 37.41
CA TYR A 422 8.59 27.19 37.83
C TYR A 422 7.47 26.28 37.31
N VAL A 423 6.23 26.78 37.28
CA VAL A 423 5.10 26.06 36.68
C VAL A 423 5.32 25.86 35.18
N CYS A 424 5.67 26.91 34.44
CA CYS A 424 5.95 26.81 33.00
C CYS A 424 7.07 25.81 32.71
N ALA A 425 8.19 25.92 33.44
CA ALA A 425 9.33 25.02 33.29
C ALA A 425 8.98 23.56 33.61
N ALA A 426 8.16 23.30 34.64
CA ALA A 426 7.73 21.95 34.99
C ALA A 426 6.85 21.32 33.90
N VAL A 427 5.88 22.06 33.37
CA VAL A 427 4.99 21.61 32.29
C VAL A 427 5.79 21.32 31.01
N LEU A 428 6.64 22.26 30.57
CA LEU A 428 7.46 22.12 29.36
C LEU A 428 8.51 21.02 29.48
N THR A 429 9.20 20.92 30.62
CA THR A 429 10.18 19.86 30.87
C THR A 429 9.53 18.49 30.82
N ARG A 430 8.34 18.33 31.40
CA ARG A 430 7.58 17.08 31.31
C ARG A 430 7.26 16.75 29.85
N ALA A 431 6.69 17.70 29.12
CA ALA A 431 6.31 17.53 27.71
C ALA A 431 7.50 17.10 26.84
N ALA A 432 8.64 17.78 26.98
CA ALA A 432 9.87 17.45 26.25
C ALA A 432 10.39 16.05 26.59
N ARG A 433 10.33 15.63 27.86
CA ARG A 433 10.78 14.29 28.29
C ARG A 433 9.86 13.17 27.79
N LEU A 434 8.54 13.40 27.77
CA LEU A 434 7.59 12.45 27.20
C LEU A 434 7.76 12.32 25.68
N CYS A 435 7.92 13.44 24.97
CA CYS A 435 8.23 13.45 23.55
C CYS A 435 9.54 12.69 23.25
N ALA A 436 10.57 12.87 24.08
CA ALA A 436 11.83 12.13 23.98
C ALA A 436 11.67 10.62 24.16
N ALA A 437 10.82 10.16 25.10
CA ALA A 437 10.56 8.73 25.29
C ALA A 437 9.88 8.10 24.06
N ALA A 438 8.95 8.82 23.44
CA ALA A 438 8.30 8.37 22.22
C ALA A 438 9.25 8.36 21.01
N LEU A 439 10.08 9.40 20.86
CA LEU A 439 11.12 9.42 19.83
C LEU A 439 12.15 8.29 20.04
N ALA A 440 12.55 8.02 21.29
CA ALA A 440 13.47 6.93 21.61
C ALA A 440 12.91 5.54 21.23
N ALA A 441 11.59 5.35 21.30
CA ALA A 441 10.93 4.14 20.80
C ALA A 441 11.05 4.02 19.28
N VAL A 442 10.83 5.11 18.53
CA VAL A 442 11.04 5.17 17.07
C VAL A 442 12.49 4.87 16.68
N LEU A 443 13.45 5.47 17.37
CA LEU A 443 14.87 5.25 17.13
C LEU A 443 15.29 3.81 17.43
N SER A 444 14.79 3.24 18.53
CA SER A 444 15.04 1.84 18.88
C SER A 444 14.44 0.90 17.83
N ARG A 445 13.25 1.21 17.32
CA ARG A 445 12.63 0.44 16.23
C ARG A 445 13.49 0.43 14.97
N LEU A 446 13.99 1.59 14.55
CA LEU A 446 14.88 1.74 13.40
C LEU A 446 16.22 1.02 13.59
N GLN A 447 16.80 1.12 14.78
CA GLN A 447 18.05 0.46 15.12
C GLN A 447 17.91 -1.06 15.10
N HIS A 448 16.81 -1.61 15.66
CA HIS A 448 16.50 -3.03 15.62
C HIS A 448 16.16 -3.53 14.21
N SER A 449 15.34 -2.81 13.45
CA SER A 449 14.89 -3.24 12.12
C SER A 449 16.03 -3.32 11.09
N ARG A 450 17.11 -2.56 11.32
CA ARG A 450 18.32 -2.51 10.49
C ARG A 450 19.48 -3.35 11.03
N GLU A 451 19.30 -4.00 12.17
CA GLU A 451 20.33 -4.82 12.83
C GLU A 451 21.64 -4.04 13.08
N GLN A 452 21.56 -2.74 13.35
CA GLN A 452 22.72 -1.88 13.55
C GLN A 452 23.11 -1.80 15.02
N GLN A 453 24.40 -1.84 15.34
CA GLN A 453 24.88 -1.62 16.72
C GLN A 453 24.83 -0.15 17.13
N MET A 454 25.10 0.76 16.19
CA MET A 454 25.01 2.20 16.36
C MET A 454 24.25 2.77 15.17
N LEU A 455 23.16 3.49 15.43
CA LEU A 455 22.33 4.12 14.39
C LEU A 455 22.73 5.59 14.26
N GLN A 456 23.24 6.00 13.09
CA GLN A 456 23.42 7.41 12.74
C GLN A 456 22.21 7.90 11.95
N ILE A 457 21.54 8.94 12.43
CA ILE A 457 20.29 9.40 11.82
C ILE A 457 20.02 10.89 12.04
N ALA A 458 19.31 11.49 11.08
CA ALA A 458 18.77 12.84 11.22
C ALA A 458 17.25 12.81 11.48
N VAL A 459 16.80 13.63 12.44
CA VAL A 459 15.41 13.87 12.79
C VAL A 459 15.04 15.28 12.36
N ALA A 460 14.14 15.41 11.40
CA ALA A 460 13.57 16.70 11.03
C ALA A 460 12.57 17.13 12.11
N THR A 461 12.73 18.33 12.66
CA THR A 461 11.84 18.89 13.68
C THR A 461 11.02 20.03 13.11
N GLY A 462 9.69 19.97 13.26
CA GLY A 462 8.77 21.02 12.83
C GLY A 462 7.78 21.39 13.93
N GLY A 463 7.26 22.62 13.86
CA GLY A 463 6.18 23.09 14.73
C GLY A 463 6.60 24.15 15.74
N ARG A 464 5.63 24.98 16.11
CA ARG A 464 5.83 26.19 16.92
C ARG A 464 6.44 25.96 18.30
N VAL A 465 6.29 24.77 18.90
CA VAL A 465 6.91 24.52 20.22
C VAL A 465 8.44 24.53 20.09
N PHE A 466 9.01 23.96 19.02
CA PHE A 466 10.45 24.03 18.79
C PHE A 466 10.94 25.44 18.45
N GLU A 467 10.13 26.21 17.73
CA GLU A 467 10.47 27.58 17.31
C GLU A 467 10.43 28.58 18.47
N ARG A 468 9.43 28.45 19.36
CA ARG A 468 9.17 29.40 20.44
C ARG A 468 9.80 29.04 21.78
N HIS A 469 10.11 27.76 22.02
CA HIS A 469 10.63 27.27 23.30
C HIS A 469 11.98 26.54 23.14
N PRO A 470 13.11 27.27 23.08
CA PRO A 470 14.44 26.67 22.88
C PRO A 470 14.84 25.64 23.96
N SER A 471 14.34 25.81 25.19
CA SER A 471 14.57 24.87 26.30
C SER A 471 14.01 23.48 26.01
N PHE A 472 12.89 23.40 25.28
CA PHE A 472 12.20 22.16 24.94
C PHE A 472 13.11 21.24 24.14
N LEU A 473 13.76 21.76 23.09
CA LEU A 473 14.69 21.00 22.26
C LEU A 473 15.90 20.52 23.08
N SER A 474 16.45 21.36 23.97
CA SER A 474 17.58 20.98 24.81
C SER A 474 17.24 19.84 25.77
N VAL A 475 16.06 19.89 26.41
CA VAL A 475 15.58 18.83 27.31
C VAL A 475 15.31 17.55 26.52
N LEU A 476 14.68 17.66 25.35
CA LEU A 476 14.41 16.53 24.47
C LEU A 476 15.71 15.83 24.06
N GLN A 477 16.70 16.57 23.56
CA GLN A 477 18.00 16.04 23.16
C GLN A 477 18.71 15.30 24.30
N LYS A 478 18.80 15.91 25.48
CA LYS A 478 19.40 15.28 26.67
C LYS A 478 18.70 13.99 27.07
N THR A 479 17.37 13.97 26.96
CA THR A 479 16.57 12.81 27.34
C THR A 479 16.66 11.70 26.30
N VAL A 480 16.71 12.03 25.01
CA VAL A 480 16.95 11.04 23.93
C VAL A 480 18.31 10.38 24.10
N MET A 481 19.37 11.15 24.39
CA MET A 481 20.70 10.59 24.64
C MET A 481 20.72 9.60 25.83
N LEU A 482 19.87 9.82 26.83
CA LEU A 482 19.73 8.92 27.98
C LEU A 482 18.97 7.62 27.61
N LEU A 483 17.89 7.74 26.84
CA LEU A 483 16.98 6.62 26.54
C LEU A 483 17.39 5.78 25.31
N ALA A 484 18.19 6.36 24.40
CA ALA A 484 18.68 5.70 23.18
C ALA A 484 20.19 5.97 22.97
N PRO A 485 21.08 5.52 23.88
CA PRO A 485 22.51 5.82 23.81
C PRO A 485 23.22 5.17 22.61
N GLN A 486 22.60 4.16 21.98
CA GLN A 486 23.03 3.52 20.73
C GLN A 486 22.58 4.26 19.45
N CYS A 487 22.06 5.48 19.57
CA CYS A 487 21.66 6.32 18.45
C CYS A 487 22.41 7.66 18.48
N ASP A 488 23.16 7.94 17.42
CA ASP A 488 23.79 9.24 17.17
C ASP A 488 22.83 10.08 16.31
N VAL A 489 22.14 11.01 16.98
CA VAL A 489 20.98 11.73 16.44
C VAL A 489 21.33 13.19 16.18
N SER A 490 21.13 13.63 14.94
CA SER A 490 21.14 15.05 14.57
C SER A 490 19.72 15.57 14.43
N PHE A 491 19.43 16.73 15.03
CA PHE A 491 18.12 17.38 14.93
C PHE A 491 18.22 18.53 13.92
N ILE A 492 17.36 18.51 12.89
CA ILE A 492 17.38 19.48 11.80
C ILE A 492 16.04 20.23 11.78
N PRO A 493 16.00 21.54 12.02
CA PRO A 493 14.76 22.29 11.97
C PRO A 493 14.24 22.37 10.53
N SER A 494 12.93 22.18 10.36
CA SER A 494 12.25 22.50 9.11
C SER A 494 12.26 24.01 8.87
N VAL A 495 12.59 24.44 7.66
CA VAL A 495 12.73 25.86 7.33
C VAL A 495 11.38 26.53 7.05
N ASP A 496 10.40 25.77 6.53
CA ASP A 496 9.15 26.31 6.00
C ASP A 496 7.89 25.60 6.53
N GLY A 497 8.01 24.81 7.60
CA GLY A 497 6.88 24.09 8.20
C GLY A 497 6.49 22.80 7.47
N GLY A 498 7.29 22.35 6.49
CA GLY A 498 7.07 21.09 5.77
C GLY A 498 6.46 21.25 4.37
N GLY A 499 6.03 22.46 3.98
CA GLY A 499 5.41 22.73 2.69
C GLY A 499 6.27 22.33 1.49
N ARG A 500 7.57 22.62 1.50
CA ARG A 500 8.51 22.15 0.47
C ARG A 500 8.60 20.62 0.40
N GLY A 501 8.51 19.92 1.53
CA GLY A 501 8.49 18.47 1.54
C GLY A 501 7.22 17.90 0.92
N VAL A 502 6.07 18.55 1.16
CA VAL A 502 4.80 18.20 0.49
C VAL A 502 4.93 18.39 -1.03
N ALA A 503 5.55 19.48 -1.48
CA ALA A 503 5.83 19.71 -2.90
C ALA A 503 6.76 18.62 -3.49
N MET A 504 7.77 18.16 -2.75
CA MET A 504 8.64 17.06 -3.20
C MET A 504 7.88 15.74 -3.37
N VAL A 505 7.01 15.38 -2.42
CA VAL A 505 6.15 14.19 -2.58
C VAL A 505 5.22 14.36 -3.79
N THR A 506 4.65 15.55 -3.96
CA THR A 506 3.76 15.88 -5.09
C THR A 506 4.48 15.73 -6.43
N ALA A 507 5.73 16.20 -6.54
CA ALA A 507 6.55 16.06 -7.75
C ALA A 507 6.76 14.60 -8.14
N VAL A 508 7.07 13.73 -7.17
CA VAL A 508 7.24 12.30 -7.40
C VAL A 508 5.92 11.64 -7.79
N ALA A 509 4.83 11.96 -7.09
CA ALA A 509 3.50 11.44 -7.37
C ALA A 509 3.05 11.80 -8.81
N ALA A 510 3.23 13.06 -9.20
CA ALA A 510 2.91 13.54 -10.54
C ALA A 510 3.73 12.84 -11.63
N ARG A 511 5.03 12.66 -11.40
CA ARG A 511 5.91 11.91 -12.32
C ARG A 511 5.47 10.46 -12.49
N LEU A 512 5.11 9.78 -11.39
CA LEU A 512 4.61 8.40 -11.44
C LEU A 512 3.27 8.30 -12.17
N ALA A 513 2.35 9.24 -11.92
CA ALA A 513 1.06 9.32 -12.62
C ALA A 513 1.25 9.51 -14.13
N ALA A 514 2.16 10.41 -14.54
CA ALA A 514 2.49 10.62 -15.95
C ALA A 514 3.09 9.35 -16.60
N HIS A 515 4.00 8.67 -15.90
CA HIS A 515 4.59 7.42 -16.40
C HIS A 515 3.56 6.31 -16.56
N ARG A 516 2.67 6.15 -15.56
CA ARG A 516 1.57 5.17 -15.62
C ARG A 516 0.63 5.43 -16.78
N ARG A 517 0.29 6.71 -17.05
CA ARG A 517 -0.53 7.08 -18.20
C ARG A 517 0.13 6.68 -19.52
N LEU A 518 1.44 6.95 -19.67
CA LEU A 518 2.19 6.55 -20.86
C LEU A 518 2.20 5.01 -21.05
N LEU A 519 2.36 4.26 -19.96
CA LEU A 519 2.28 2.79 -19.99
C LEU A 519 0.88 2.32 -20.40
N GLU A 520 -0.17 2.89 -19.83
CA GLU A 520 -1.56 2.55 -20.16
C GLU A 520 -1.88 2.87 -21.63
N GLU A 521 -1.42 4.01 -22.15
CA GLU A 521 -1.56 4.40 -23.56
C GLU A 521 -0.81 3.43 -24.50
N ASN A 522 0.41 3.02 -24.15
CA ASN A 522 1.19 2.06 -24.95
C ASN A 522 0.64 0.63 -24.89
N LEU A 523 0.01 0.24 -23.79
CA LEU A 523 -0.59 -1.08 -23.61
C LEU A 523 -2.05 -1.14 -24.10
N ALA A 524 -2.72 0.00 -24.27
CA ALA A 524 -4.11 0.06 -24.71
C ALA A 524 -4.38 -0.69 -26.03
N PRO A 525 -3.51 -0.62 -27.08
CA PRO A 525 -3.71 -1.37 -28.32
C PRO A 525 -3.76 -2.89 -28.16
N PHE A 526 -3.16 -3.43 -27.09
CA PHE A 526 -3.16 -4.87 -26.80
C PHE A 526 -4.40 -5.33 -26.02
N ARG A 527 -5.24 -4.40 -25.55
CA ARG A 527 -6.49 -4.73 -24.84
C ARG A 527 -7.64 -4.92 -25.82
N LEU A 528 -7.91 -6.17 -26.19
CA LEU A 528 -9.05 -6.52 -27.03
C LEU A 528 -10.34 -6.61 -26.21
N ASN A 529 -11.35 -5.84 -26.60
CA ASN A 529 -12.68 -5.91 -26.00
C ASN A 529 -13.53 -7.04 -26.62
N HIS A 530 -14.68 -7.32 -26.01
CA HIS A 530 -15.57 -8.42 -26.44
C HIS A 530 -16.03 -8.31 -27.89
N ASN A 531 -16.32 -7.10 -28.37
CA ASN A 531 -16.77 -6.88 -29.75
C ASN A 531 -15.65 -7.14 -30.76
N GLN A 532 -14.43 -6.73 -30.43
CA GLN A 532 -13.24 -7.02 -31.24
C GLN A 532 -12.98 -8.53 -31.31
N LEU A 533 -13.06 -9.23 -30.17
CA LEU A 533 -12.92 -10.70 -30.14
C LEU A 533 -14.02 -11.40 -30.95
N ALA A 534 -15.27 -10.94 -30.87
CA ALA A 534 -16.36 -11.47 -31.68
C ALA A 534 -16.16 -11.22 -33.19
N ALA A 535 -15.62 -10.06 -33.56
CA ALA A 535 -15.27 -9.77 -34.95
C ALA A 535 -14.15 -10.70 -35.47
N VAL A 536 -13.11 -10.94 -34.67
CA VAL A 536 -12.04 -11.90 -35.00
C VAL A 536 -12.62 -13.31 -35.17
N GLN A 537 -13.52 -13.74 -34.27
CA GLN A 537 -14.21 -15.03 -34.38
C GLN A 537 -15.02 -15.14 -35.68
N ALA A 538 -15.78 -14.09 -36.04
CA ALA A 538 -16.58 -14.06 -37.25
C ALA A 538 -15.72 -14.13 -38.51
N GLN A 539 -14.62 -13.38 -38.56
CA GLN A 539 -13.67 -13.40 -39.68
C GLN A 539 -13.00 -14.78 -39.82
N MET A 540 -12.59 -15.40 -38.71
CA MET A 540 -12.05 -16.75 -38.72
C MET A 540 -13.06 -17.75 -39.28
N ARG A 541 -14.33 -17.69 -38.84
CA ARG A 541 -15.40 -18.55 -39.35
C ARG A 541 -15.64 -18.36 -40.85
N GLU A 542 -15.65 -17.11 -41.33
CA GLU A 542 -15.80 -16.81 -42.75
C GLU A 542 -14.64 -17.40 -43.57
N ALA A 543 -13.40 -17.21 -43.12
CA ALA A 543 -12.22 -17.77 -43.76
C ALA A 543 -12.26 -19.31 -43.81
N MET A 544 -12.75 -19.96 -42.75
CA MET A 544 -12.95 -21.41 -42.74
C MET A 544 -13.98 -21.85 -43.78
N VAL A 545 -15.12 -21.16 -43.87
CA VAL A 545 -16.17 -21.47 -44.86
C VAL A 545 -15.64 -21.32 -46.29
N LYS A 546 -14.89 -20.26 -46.58
CA LYS A 546 -14.26 -20.06 -47.89
C LYS A 546 -13.25 -21.16 -48.22
N GLY A 547 -12.37 -21.48 -47.26
CA GLY A 547 -11.36 -22.53 -47.43
C GLY A 547 -11.97 -23.91 -47.72
N LEU A 548 -13.04 -24.27 -47.00
CA LEU A 548 -13.79 -25.51 -47.22
C LEU A 548 -14.45 -25.60 -48.61
N ARG A 549 -14.84 -24.46 -49.19
CA ARG A 549 -15.42 -24.40 -50.54
C ARG A 549 -14.37 -24.42 -51.65
N GLY A 550 -13.08 -24.41 -51.30
CA GLY A 550 -11.98 -24.26 -52.26
C GLY A 550 -11.86 -22.86 -52.84
N GLU A 551 -12.50 -21.86 -52.21
CA GLU A 551 -12.34 -20.44 -52.57
C GLU A 551 -11.00 -19.90 -52.05
N ALA A 552 -10.55 -18.76 -52.61
CA ALA A 552 -9.37 -18.08 -52.08
C ALA A 552 -9.61 -17.63 -50.62
N SER A 553 -8.84 -18.19 -49.69
CA SER A 553 -8.96 -17.94 -48.25
C SER A 553 -7.58 -17.90 -47.59
N SER A 554 -7.47 -17.15 -46.49
CA SER A 554 -6.31 -17.19 -45.60
C SER A 554 -6.17 -18.53 -44.88
N LEU A 555 -7.26 -19.29 -44.73
CA LEU A 555 -7.28 -20.63 -44.14
C LEU A 555 -7.47 -21.69 -45.22
N ARG A 556 -6.49 -22.58 -45.37
CA ARG A 556 -6.45 -23.57 -46.46
C ARG A 556 -7.36 -24.79 -46.27
N MET A 557 -7.77 -25.09 -45.03
CA MET A 557 -8.70 -26.19 -44.69
C MET A 557 -8.35 -27.53 -45.35
N LEU A 558 -7.10 -27.96 -45.21
CA LEU A 558 -6.52 -29.11 -45.92
C LEU A 558 -7.12 -30.44 -45.43
N PRO A 559 -7.63 -31.32 -46.31
CA PRO A 559 -8.11 -32.64 -45.89
C PRO A 559 -6.98 -33.55 -45.40
N THR A 560 -7.20 -34.25 -44.30
CA THR A 560 -6.21 -35.12 -43.64
C THR A 560 -6.31 -36.59 -44.03
N TYR A 561 -7.39 -36.97 -44.73
CA TYR A 561 -7.77 -38.34 -45.08
C TYR A 561 -8.02 -39.29 -43.90
N VAL A 562 -7.89 -38.83 -42.65
CA VAL A 562 -8.38 -39.51 -41.45
C VAL A 562 -9.89 -39.28 -41.35
N ARG A 563 -10.67 -40.37 -41.36
CA ARG A 563 -12.14 -40.31 -41.49
C ARG A 563 -12.92 -40.63 -40.21
N ALA A 564 -12.24 -41.15 -39.19
CA ALA A 564 -12.83 -41.46 -37.89
C ALA A 564 -11.75 -41.33 -36.81
N THR A 565 -12.17 -40.96 -35.60
CA THR A 565 -11.37 -41.08 -34.37
C THR A 565 -11.22 -42.56 -33.99
N PRO A 566 -10.32 -42.88 -33.05
CA PRO A 566 -10.14 -44.26 -32.62
C PRO A 566 -11.45 -44.86 -32.07
N ASP A 567 -11.72 -46.11 -32.41
CA ASP A 567 -12.92 -46.86 -31.97
C ASP A 567 -12.59 -47.96 -30.94
N GLY A 568 -11.31 -48.10 -30.60
CA GLY A 568 -10.80 -49.06 -29.64
C GLY A 568 -10.54 -50.45 -30.24
N THR A 569 -10.71 -50.65 -31.55
CA THR A 569 -10.37 -51.89 -32.26
C THR A 569 -8.92 -51.94 -32.73
N GLU A 570 -8.18 -50.83 -32.65
CA GLU A 570 -6.81 -50.70 -33.17
C GLU A 570 -5.85 -51.60 -32.42
N ARG A 571 -5.10 -52.47 -33.12
CA ARG A 571 -4.10 -53.35 -32.51
C ARG A 571 -2.88 -53.45 -33.41
N GLY A 572 -1.69 -53.59 -32.81
CA GLY A 572 -0.46 -53.85 -33.55
C GLY A 572 0.75 -53.07 -33.03
N ASP A 573 1.91 -53.36 -33.63
CA ASP A 573 3.17 -52.66 -33.40
C ASP A 573 3.44 -51.73 -34.59
N PHE A 574 3.63 -50.44 -34.32
CA PHE A 574 3.78 -49.38 -35.32
C PHE A 574 5.06 -48.59 -35.06
N LEU A 575 5.71 -48.16 -36.15
CA LEU A 575 6.70 -47.09 -36.07
C LEU A 575 6.00 -45.75 -36.27
N ALA A 576 6.43 -44.73 -35.52
CA ALA A 576 6.00 -43.37 -35.77
C ALA A 576 7.20 -42.43 -35.85
N LEU A 577 7.14 -41.48 -36.76
CA LEU A 577 8.09 -40.39 -36.88
C LEU A 577 7.41 -39.10 -36.45
N ASP A 578 8.12 -38.23 -35.74
CA ASP A 578 7.63 -36.92 -35.35
C ASP A 578 8.66 -35.86 -35.74
N LEU A 579 8.34 -35.13 -36.81
CA LEU A 579 9.15 -34.08 -37.38
C LEU A 579 8.35 -32.78 -37.44
N GLY A 580 8.62 -31.88 -36.50
CA GLY A 580 7.97 -30.57 -36.44
C GLY A 580 8.80 -29.44 -35.86
N GLY A 581 10.06 -29.70 -35.53
CA GLY A 581 11.03 -28.73 -34.97
C GLY A 581 12.43 -29.34 -34.96
N THR A 582 13.36 -28.76 -34.21
CA THR A 582 14.77 -29.22 -34.15
C THR A 582 14.94 -30.61 -33.50
N ASN A 583 13.94 -31.04 -32.73
CA ASN A 583 13.90 -32.33 -32.05
C ASN A 583 13.04 -33.32 -32.85
N PHE A 584 13.69 -34.13 -33.69
CA PHE A 584 13.07 -35.22 -34.40
C PHE A 584 12.90 -36.44 -33.49
N ARG A 585 11.76 -37.12 -33.52
CA ARG A 585 11.55 -38.33 -32.72
C ARG A 585 11.22 -39.53 -33.59
N VAL A 586 11.79 -40.67 -33.21
CA VAL A 586 11.41 -41.99 -33.73
C VAL A 586 10.77 -42.76 -32.57
N LEU A 587 9.60 -43.34 -32.82
CA LEU A 587 8.79 -44.01 -31.82
C LEU A 587 8.44 -45.43 -32.28
N LEU A 588 8.39 -46.36 -31.32
CA LEU A 588 7.73 -47.64 -31.42
C LEU A 588 6.47 -47.58 -30.55
N VAL A 589 5.30 -47.71 -31.18
CA VAL A 589 3.99 -47.67 -30.53
C VAL A 589 3.38 -49.06 -30.59
N ARG A 590 3.14 -49.68 -29.44
CA ARG A 590 2.47 -50.97 -29.32
C ARG A 590 1.07 -50.78 -28.79
N VAL A 591 0.06 -51.09 -29.60
CA VAL A 591 -1.35 -50.98 -29.24
C VAL A 591 -1.91 -52.37 -28.96
N THR A 592 -2.33 -52.60 -27.71
CA THR A 592 -2.87 -53.88 -27.24
C THR A 592 -4.24 -53.69 -26.60
N ALA A 593 -4.96 -54.78 -26.32
CA ALA A 593 -6.23 -54.72 -25.57
C ALA A 593 -6.05 -54.15 -24.15
N GLY A 594 -4.83 -54.17 -23.59
CA GLY A 594 -4.51 -53.61 -22.27
C GLY A 594 -4.02 -52.16 -22.30
N GLY A 595 -4.05 -51.49 -23.45
CA GLY A 595 -3.58 -50.10 -23.61
C GLY A 595 -2.40 -49.94 -24.56
N VAL A 596 -1.86 -48.72 -24.62
CA VAL A 596 -0.79 -48.30 -25.52
C VAL A 596 0.53 -48.23 -24.77
N LYS A 597 1.59 -48.83 -25.33
CA LYS A 597 2.97 -48.69 -24.85
C LYS A 597 3.82 -47.99 -25.90
N ILE A 598 4.47 -46.90 -25.51
CA ILE A 598 5.31 -46.08 -26.39
C ILE A 598 6.76 -46.16 -25.92
N THR A 599 7.66 -46.48 -26.85
CA THR A 599 9.11 -46.31 -26.69
C THR A 599 9.57 -45.28 -27.70
N SER A 600 10.30 -44.24 -27.28
CA SER A 600 10.74 -43.16 -28.19
C SER A 600 12.20 -42.80 -27.99
N GLN A 601 12.84 -42.31 -29.05
CA GLN A 601 14.15 -41.69 -28.99
C GLN A 601 14.13 -40.35 -29.73
N VAL A 602 14.78 -39.35 -29.13
CA VAL A 602 14.92 -38.01 -29.71
C VAL A 602 16.26 -37.91 -30.42
N TYR A 603 16.25 -37.28 -31.58
CA TYR A 603 17.39 -36.99 -32.42
C TYR A 603 17.41 -35.49 -32.74
N SER A 604 18.59 -34.88 -32.66
CA SER A 604 18.76 -33.54 -33.18
C SER A 604 18.89 -33.58 -34.71
N ILE A 605 18.20 -32.63 -35.35
CA ILE A 605 18.45 -32.26 -36.75
C ILE A 605 19.27 -30.97 -36.72
N PRO A 606 20.55 -31.03 -37.13
CA PRO A 606 21.40 -29.85 -37.25
C PRO A 606 20.79 -28.80 -38.19
N GLU A 607 21.04 -27.52 -37.92
CA GLU A 607 20.48 -26.42 -38.71
C GLU A 607 20.95 -26.47 -40.19
N ASP A 608 22.21 -26.83 -40.42
CA ASP A 608 22.78 -27.03 -41.76
C ASP A 608 22.10 -28.18 -42.53
N VAL A 609 21.49 -29.14 -41.83
CA VAL A 609 20.68 -30.20 -42.44
C VAL A 609 19.24 -29.74 -42.64
N ALA A 610 18.64 -29.03 -41.68
CA ALA A 610 17.28 -28.50 -41.78
C ALA A 610 17.13 -27.43 -42.88
N GLN A 611 18.22 -26.72 -43.20
CA GLN A 611 18.30 -25.69 -44.23
C GLN A 611 19.14 -26.14 -45.46
N GLY A 612 19.61 -27.38 -45.48
CA GLY A 612 20.43 -27.96 -46.54
C GLY A 612 19.62 -28.44 -47.74
N SER A 613 19.96 -29.58 -48.32
CA SER A 613 19.14 -30.20 -49.38
C SER A 613 18.12 -31.18 -48.82
N GLY A 614 17.01 -31.38 -49.53
CA GLY A 614 16.02 -32.39 -49.18
C GLY A 614 16.65 -33.78 -49.06
N GLN A 615 17.57 -34.11 -49.96
CA GLN A 615 18.32 -35.36 -49.86
C GLN A 615 19.06 -35.48 -48.52
N GLN A 616 19.78 -34.44 -48.08
CA GLN A 616 20.50 -34.46 -46.79
C GLN A 616 19.55 -34.64 -45.61
N LEU A 617 18.41 -33.93 -45.62
CA LEU A 617 17.40 -34.02 -44.57
C LEU A 617 16.79 -35.42 -44.47
N PHE A 618 16.31 -35.98 -45.58
CA PHE A 618 15.67 -37.29 -45.56
C PHE A 618 16.68 -38.43 -45.35
N ASP A 619 17.92 -38.31 -45.84
CA ASP A 619 18.99 -39.27 -45.52
C ASP A 619 19.28 -39.28 -44.01
N ARG A 620 19.34 -38.09 -43.38
CA ARG A 620 19.51 -37.97 -41.92
C ARG A 620 18.34 -38.59 -41.14
N ILE A 621 17.11 -38.40 -41.60
CA ILE A 621 15.91 -39.02 -41.01
C ILE A 621 16.03 -40.54 -41.05
N VAL A 622 16.42 -41.11 -42.19
CA VAL A 622 16.61 -42.56 -42.33
C VAL A 622 17.73 -43.07 -41.42
N ASP A 623 18.84 -42.33 -41.31
CA ASP A 623 19.94 -42.69 -40.40
C ASP A 623 19.47 -42.77 -38.93
N CYS A 624 18.58 -41.85 -38.50
CA CYS A 624 17.95 -41.91 -37.18
C CYS A 624 17.04 -43.14 -37.01
N ILE A 625 16.28 -43.51 -38.05
CA ILE A 625 15.38 -44.69 -38.00
C ILE A 625 16.20 -45.97 -37.87
N VAL A 626 17.29 -46.10 -38.63
CA VAL A 626 18.22 -47.24 -38.58
C VAL A 626 18.81 -47.37 -37.18
N ASP A 627 19.33 -46.27 -36.60
CA ASP A 627 19.88 -46.27 -35.24
C ASP A 627 18.84 -46.71 -34.21
N PHE A 628 17.60 -46.21 -34.31
CA PHE A 628 16.52 -46.58 -33.41
C PHE A 628 16.18 -48.07 -33.52
N GLN A 629 16.00 -48.59 -34.72
CA GLN A 629 15.67 -50.01 -34.94
C GLN A 629 16.77 -50.95 -34.42
N GLN A 630 18.04 -50.60 -34.61
CA GLN A 630 19.16 -51.37 -34.07
C GLN A 630 19.11 -51.42 -32.54
N LYS A 631 18.89 -50.28 -31.88
CA LYS A 631 18.79 -50.18 -30.42
C LYS A 631 17.59 -50.92 -29.85
N GLN A 632 16.48 -50.98 -30.59
CA GLN A 632 15.27 -51.70 -30.18
C GLN A 632 15.23 -53.17 -30.61
N GLY A 633 16.28 -53.68 -31.28
CA GLY A 633 16.34 -55.07 -31.74
C GLY A 633 15.32 -55.40 -32.84
N LEU A 634 14.95 -54.41 -33.66
CA LEU A 634 13.95 -54.51 -34.73
C LEU A 634 14.57 -54.69 -36.13
N SER A 635 15.88 -54.92 -36.21
CA SER A 635 16.60 -55.09 -37.48
C SER A 635 15.98 -56.20 -38.33
N GLY A 636 15.61 -55.87 -39.57
CA GLY A 636 15.00 -56.81 -40.52
C GLY A 636 13.48 -57.00 -40.39
N GLN A 637 12.80 -56.27 -39.50
CA GLN A 637 11.33 -56.26 -39.42
C GLN A 637 10.75 -55.11 -40.25
N SER A 638 9.75 -55.40 -41.09
CA SER A 638 8.96 -54.38 -41.76
C SER A 638 7.70 -54.06 -40.93
N LEU A 639 7.73 -52.90 -40.25
CA LEU A 639 6.61 -52.40 -39.47
C LEU A 639 5.88 -51.28 -40.23
N PRO A 640 4.54 -51.16 -40.07
CA PRO A 640 3.79 -50.02 -40.57
C PRO A 640 4.28 -48.73 -39.89
N LEU A 641 4.56 -47.70 -40.70
CA LEU A 641 5.10 -46.42 -40.26
C LEU A 641 4.11 -45.28 -40.49
N GLY A 642 3.77 -44.57 -39.41
CA GLY A 642 3.08 -43.28 -39.45
C GLY A 642 4.07 -42.12 -39.40
N PHE A 643 4.02 -41.21 -40.35
CA PHE A 643 4.92 -40.07 -40.41
C PHE A 643 4.18 -38.79 -39.97
N THR A 644 4.37 -38.39 -38.72
CA THR A 644 3.93 -37.06 -38.25
C THR A 644 4.89 -36.01 -38.81
N PHE A 645 4.39 -35.23 -39.75
CA PHE A 645 5.13 -34.20 -40.46
C PHE A 645 4.40 -32.87 -40.28
N SER A 646 4.91 -32.05 -39.37
CA SER A 646 4.23 -30.87 -38.84
C SER A 646 4.40 -29.62 -39.70
N PHE A 647 4.30 -29.79 -41.01
CA PHE A 647 4.36 -28.72 -42.00
C PHE A 647 3.13 -28.77 -42.91
N PRO A 648 2.73 -27.64 -43.53
CA PRO A 648 1.57 -27.60 -44.41
C PRO A 648 1.73 -28.52 -45.62
N CYS A 649 0.98 -29.63 -45.65
CA CYS A 649 0.97 -30.58 -46.76
C CYS A 649 -0.41 -30.65 -47.43
N ARG A 650 -0.45 -30.59 -48.76
CA ARG A 650 -1.63 -30.97 -49.53
C ARG A 650 -1.62 -32.49 -49.71
N GLN A 651 -2.44 -33.18 -48.93
CA GLN A 651 -2.57 -34.63 -49.04
C GLN A 651 -3.40 -35.02 -50.26
N LEU A 652 -2.93 -36.05 -50.97
CA LEU A 652 -3.66 -36.72 -52.06
C LEU A 652 -4.23 -38.08 -51.62
N GLY A 653 -3.73 -38.59 -50.49
CA GLY A 653 -4.14 -39.81 -49.82
C GLY A 653 -3.55 -39.84 -48.42
N LEU A 654 -3.87 -40.89 -47.65
CA LEU A 654 -3.32 -41.02 -46.30
C LEU A 654 -1.80 -41.17 -46.31
N ASP A 655 -1.21 -41.79 -47.35
CA ASP A 655 0.22 -42.03 -47.52
C ASP A 655 0.90 -41.12 -48.56
N GLN A 656 0.27 -40.00 -48.95
CA GLN A 656 0.81 -39.07 -49.95
C GLN A 656 0.55 -37.62 -49.54
N GLY A 657 1.62 -36.84 -49.44
CA GLY A 657 1.55 -35.46 -48.95
C GLY A 657 2.53 -34.54 -49.67
N ILE A 658 2.01 -33.64 -50.49
CA ILE A 658 2.82 -32.63 -51.18
C ILE A 658 3.11 -31.49 -50.20
N LEU A 659 4.38 -31.25 -49.88
CA LEU A 659 4.79 -30.11 -49.07
C LEU A 659 4.45 -28.81 -49.80
N LEU A 660 3.70 -27.92 -49.17
CA LEU A 660 3.32 -26.64 -49.76
C LEU A 660 4.39 -25.57 -49.54
N ASN A 661 4.83 -25.41 -48.30
CA ASN A 661 5.86 -24.47 -47.92
C ASN A 661 6.46 -24.90 -46.58
N TRP A 662 7.74 -24.64 -46.40
CA TRP A 662 8.38 -24.78 -45.11
C TRP A 662 7.88 -23.71 -44.11
N THR A 663 8.00 -24.04 -42.83
CA THR A 663 7.72 -23.17 -41.68
C THR A 663 8.75 -23.49 -40.58
N LYS A 664 8.68 -22.84 -39.42
CA LYS A 664 9.43 -23.24 -38.20
C LYS A 664 10.96 -23.32 -38.38
N GLY A 665 11.52 -22.51 -39.29
CA GLY A 665 12.98 -22.41 -39.52
C GLY A 665 13.59 -23.50 -40.43
N PHE A 666 12.79 -24.41 -40.98
CA PHE A 666 13.23 -25.34 -42.02
C PHE A 666 13.25 -24.63 -43.38
N SER A 667 14.19 -25.02 -44.24
CA SER A 667 14.26 -24.49 -45.62
C SER A 667 14.97 -25.44 -46.58
N ALA A 668 14.92 -26.75 -46.32
CA ALA A 668 15.62 -27.73 -47.14
C ALA A 668 15.18 -27.66 -48.62
N SER A 669 16.15 -27.53 -49.53
CA SER A 669 15.89 -27.38 -50.97
C SER A 669 15.21 -28.62 -51.55
N ASP A 670 14.55 -28.47 -52.69
CA ASP A 670 13.98 -29.59 -53.46
C ASP A 670 12.90 -30.40 -52.70
N CYS A 671 12.33 -29.84 -51.62
CA CYS A 671 11.24 -30.46 -50.86
C CYS A 671 9.87 -29.85 -51.17
N GLU A 672 9.78 -28.52 -51.30
CA GLU A 672 8.52 -27.84 -51.59
C GLU A 672 8.00 -28.24 -52.97
N GLY A 673 6.71 -28.54 -53.05
CA GLY A 673 6.06 -29.09 -54.25
C GLY A 673 6.27 -30.59 -54.48
N GLN A 674 7.09 -31.27 -53.66
CA GLN A 674 7.32 -32.71 -53.75
C GLN A 674 6.48 -33.50 -52.73
N ASP A 675 6.24 -34.78 -53.03
CA ASP A 675 5.63 -35.72 -52.08
C ASP A 675 6.66 -36.16 -51.03
N VAL A 676 6.43 -35.75 -49.78
CA VAL A 676 7.30 -36.02 -48.63
C VAL A 676 7.46 -37.52 -48.39
N VAL A 677 6.42 -38.32 -48.66
CA VAL A 677 6.49 -39.77 -48.50
C VAL A 677 7.36 -40.38 -49.60
N CYS A 678 7.33 -39.83 -50.82
CA CYS A 678 8.22 -40.23 -51.90
C CYS A 678 9.68 -39.92 -51.54
N LEU A 679 9.98 -38.72 -51.05
CA LEU A 679 11.33 -38.34 -50.62
C LEU A 679 11.88 -39.26 -49.52
N LEU A 680 11.03 -39.63 -48.55
CA LEU A 680 11.39 -40.60 -47.52
C LEU A 680 11.64 -42.00 -48.12
N ARG A 681 10.78 -42.48 -49.02
CA ARG A 681 10.94 -43.78 -49.71
C ARG A 681 12.22 -43.83 -50.53
N GLU A 682 12.58 -42.76 -51.22
CA GLU A 682 13.84 -42.66 -51.97
C GLU A 682 15.06 -42.70 -51.04
N ALA A 683 15.02 -42.00 -49.91
CA ALA A 683 16.08 -42.05 -48.90
C ALA A 683 16.29 -43.46 -48.33
N ILE A 684 15.20 -44.18 -48.08
CA ILE A 684 15.24 -45.58 -47.66
C ILE A 684 15.90 -46.44 -48.74
N GLY A 685 15.51 -46.27 -50.01
CA GLY A 685 16.09 -46.99 -51.15
C GLY A 685 17.60 -46.76 -51.31
N ARG A 686 18.09 -45.54 -51.03
CA ARG A 686 19.53 -45.20 -51.06
C ARG A 686 20.33 -45.92 -49.98
N ARG A 687 19.77 -46.17 -48.80
CA ARG A 687 20.48 -46.76 -47.65
C ARG A 687 20.49 -48.29 -47.63
N GLN A 688 19.62 -48.97 -48.42
CA GLN A 688 19.53 -50.45 -48.58
C GLN A 688 19.52 -51.27 -47.27
N ALA A 689 19.22 -50.65 -46.12
CA ALA A 689 19.38 -51.26 -44.80
C ALA A 689 18.04 -51.58 -44.10
N VAL A 690 16.90 -51.05 -44.59
CA VAL A 690 15.59 -51.18 -43.94
C VAL A 690 14.46 -51.27 -44.96
N GLU A 691 13.48 -52.13 -44.71
CA GLU A 691 12.21 -52.16 -45.44
C GLU A 691 11.12 -51.50 -44.57
N LEU A 692 10.76 -50.25 -44.86
CA LEU A 692 9.71 -49.51 -44.14
C LEU A 692 8.44 -49.41 -44.97
N ASN A 693 7.30 -49.72 -44.36
CA ASN A 693 5.98 -49.55 -44.96
C ASN A 693 5.35 -48.24 -44.46
N VAL A 694 5.58 -47.12 -45.15
CA VAL A 694 4.95 -45.84 -44.81
C VAL A 694 3.47 -45.90 -45.19
N VAL A 695 2.60 -45.97 -44.16
CA VAL A 695 1.15 -46.15 -44.31
C VAL A 695 0.36 -44.85 -44.13
N ALA A 696 0.96 -43.85 -43.49
CA ALA A 696 0.33 -42.56 -43.28
C ALA A 696 1.35 -41.42 -43.17
N ILE A 697 0.98 -40.25 -43.69
CA ILE A 697 1.54 -38.96 -43.32
C ILE A 697 0.45 -38.15 -42.60
N VAL A 698 0.79 -37.57 -41.45
CA VAL A 698 -0.17 -36.94 -40.54
C VAL A 698 0.40 -35.62 -40.06
N ASN A 699 -0.44 -34.61 -39.86
CA ASN A 699 -0.03 -33.38 -39.18
C ASN A 699 -0.07 -33.58 -37.65
N ASP A 700 0.83 -32.93 -36.91
CA ASP A 700 0.85 -32.96 -35.43
C ASP A 700 -0.50 -32.66 -34.80
N THR A 701 -1.24 -31.67 -35.28
CA THR A 701 -2.57 -31.32 -34.77
C THR A 701 -3.55 -32.49 -34.87
N VAL A 702 -3.48 -33.27 -35.95
CA VAL A 702 -4.30 -34.47 -36.16
C VAL A 702 -3.82 -35.61 -35.26
N GLY A 703 -2.50 -35.81 -35.15
CA GLY A 703 -1.92 -36.80 -34.24
C GLY A 703 -2.33 -36.55 -32.79
N THR A 704 -2.31 -35.30 -32.34
CA THR A 704 -2.76 -34.88 -31.01
C THR A 704 -4.25 -35.14 -30.81
N MET A 705 -5.11 -34.76 -31.77
CA MET A 705 -6.53 -35.08 -31.72
C MET A 705 -6.78 -36.59 -31.60
N MET A 706 -6.09 -37.40 -32.41
CA MET A 706 -6.23 -38.85 -32.42
C MET A 706 -5.74 -39.49 -31.12
N SER A 707 -4.64 -38.99 -30.54
CA SER A 707 -4.15 -39.45 -29.25
C SER A 707 -5.15 -39.19 -28.13
N CYS A 708 -5.79 -38.01 -28.11
CA CYS A 708 -6.83 -37.70 -27.15
C CYS A 708 -8.13 -38.49 -27.42
N GLY A 709 -8.49 -38.66 -28.70
CA GLY A 709 -9.65 -39.44 -29.14
C GLY A 709 -9.58 -40.92 -28.76
N TYR A 710 -8.38 -41.46 -28.55
CA TYR A 710 -8.19 -42.82 -28.03
C TYR A 710 -8.71 -43.00 -26.59
N GLU A 711 -8.65 -41.94 -25.77
CA GLU A 711 -9.11 -41.97 -24.37
C GLU A 711 -10.51 -41.37 -24.20
N ASP A 712 -10.82 -40.27 -24.90
CA ASP A 712 -12.16 -39.63 -24.87
C ASP A 712 -12.76 -39.62 -26.29
N PRO A 713 -13.80 -40.43 -26.57
CA PRO A 713 -14.44 -40.49 -27.89
C PRO A 713 -15.16 -39.19 -28.28
N ARG A 714 -15.27 -38.20 -27.38
CA ARG A 714 -15.81 -36.86 -27.68
C ARG A 714 -14.75 -35.89 -28.22
N CYS A 715 -13.47 -36.29 -28.25
CA CYS A 715 -12.40 -35.44 -28.74
C CYS A 715 -12.40 -35.38 -30.28
N GLU A 716 -12.91 -34.29 -30.83
CA GLU A 716 -12.94 -34.02 -32.28
C GLU A 716 -12.13 -32.77 -32.68
N VAL A 717 -11.32 -32.24 -31.76
CA VAL A 717 -10.52 -31.02 -31.98
C VAL A 717 -9.10 -31.22 -31.47
N GLY A 718 -8.13 -30.98 -32.35
CA GLY A 718 -6.72 -30.84 -32.00
C GLY A 718 -6.31 -29.37 -31.93
N LEU A 719 -5.52 -29.00 -30.92
CA LEU A 719 -4.94 -27.67 -30.77
C LEU A 719 -3.46 -27.83 -30.39
N ILE A 720 -2.59 -27.17 -31.15
CA ILE A 720 -1.17 -27.06 -30.85
C ILE A 720 -0.87 -25.60 -30.48
N VAL A 721 -0.30 -25.38 -29.28
CA VAL A 721 0.25 -24.09 -28.84
C VAL A 721 1.65 -24.37 -28.30
N GLY A 722 2.67 -24.09 -29.11
CA GLY A 722 4.08 -24.37 -28.80
C GLY A 722 5.02 -23.34 -29.42
N GLU A 723 6.33 -23.48 -29.18
CA GLU A 723 7.36 -22.59 -29.73
C GLU A 723 7.49 -22.76 -31.25
N GLU A 724 6.84 -21.89 -32.00
CA GLU A 724 7.24 -21.55 -33.36
C GLU A 724 8.21 -20.36 -33.26
N GLY A 725 9.33 -20.37 -34.00
CA GLY A 725 10.34 -19.32 -33.96
C GLY A 725 9.79 -17.90 -34.25
N PRO A 726 10.62 -16.84 -34.17
CA PRO A 726 10.18 -15.44 -34.07
C PRO A 726 9.40 -14.88 -35.28
N ALA A 727 9.12 -15.69 -36.29
CA ALA A 727 8.27 -15.35 -37.42
C ALA A 727 6.94 -16.10 -37.33
N LEU A 728 5.92 -15.36 -36.88
CA LEU A 728 4.48 -15.61 -37.07
C LEU A 728 3.90 -16.86 -36.38
N LEU A 729 3.06 -16.57 -35.37
CA LEU A 729 1.93 -17.37 -34.93
C LEU A 729 1.10 -17.84 -36.14
N CYS A 730 1.37 -19.02 -36.71
CA CYS A 730 0.45 -19.63 -37.66
C CYS A 730 0.63 -21.14 -37.79
N SER A 731 0.29 -21.85 -36.72
CA SER A 731 -0.47 -23.10 -36.84
C SER A 731 -1.61 -23.14 -35.83
N TYR A 732 -2.47 -22.12 -35.85
CA TYR A 732 -3.77 -22.19 -35.18
C TYR A 732 -4.75 -22.98 -36.04
N CYS A 733 -4.82 -24.28 -35.72
CA CYS A 733 -5.89 -25.25 -36.01
C CYS A 733 -6.33 -25.43 -37.48
N LEU A 734 -6.05 -26.64 -38.00
CA LEU A 734 -7.07 -27.34 -38.75
C LEU A 734 -8.35 -27.49 -37.90
N MET A 735 -9.41 -26.83 -38.34
CA MET A 735 -10.80 -27.33 -38.35
C MET A 735 -11.57 -27.43 -37.03
N LEU A 736 -12.18 -26.30 -36.67
CA LEU A 736 -13.44 -26.15 -35.92
C LEU A 736 -14.66 -26.63 -36.75
N ILE A 737 -14.68 -27.87 -37.27
CA ILE A 737 -15.80 -28.31 -38.16
C ILE A 737 -17.08 -28.73 -37.44
N HIS A 738 -17.09 -29.10 -36.16
CA HIS A 738 -18.33 -29.59 -35.53
C HIS A 738 -18.97 -28.66 -34.48
N CYS A 739 -18.21 -27.86 -33.71
CA CYS A 739 -18.81 -27.05 -32.64
C CYS A 739 -19.56 -25.78 -33.10
N LEU A 740 -19.30 -25.27 -34.30
CA LEU A 740 -19.90 -24.02 -34.78
C LEU A 740 -21.06 -24.22 -35.77
N LEU A 741 -21.32 -25.42 -36.28
CA LEU A 741 -22.39 -25.65 -37.27
C LEU A 741 -23.67 -26.24 -36.67
N LEU A 742 -23.68 -26.63 -35.38
CA LEU A 742 -24.84 -27.28 -34.74
C LEU A 742 -25.19 -26.73 -33.34
N ILE A 743 -25.07 -25.43 -33.11
CA ILE A 743 -25.88 -24.78 -32.07
C ILE A 743 -27.06 -24.12 -32.80
N PRO A 744 -28.26 -24.75 -32.83
CA PRO A 744 -29.48 -24.02 -33.15
C PRO A 744 -29.57 -22.83 -32.21
N GLN A 745 -29.83 -21.63 -32.75
CA GLN A 745 -30.04 -20.40 -31.98
C GLN A 745 -31.30 -20.41 -31.09
N GLU A 746 -31.90 -21.57 -30.84
CA GLU A 746 -33.05 -21.72 -29.97
C GLU A 746 -32.77 -22.77 -28.90
N LEU A 747 -32.11 -22.39 -27.81
CA LEU A 747 -32.28 -23.03 -26.50
C LEU A 747 -32.00 -21.99 -25.40
N ALA A 748 -33.01 -21.78 -24.57
CA ALA A 748 -33.03 -20.90 -23.40
C ALA A 748 -31.95 -21.30 -22.34
N PRO A 749 -31.71 -20.49 -21.29
CA PRO A 749 -30.40 -20.37 -20.65
C PRO A 749 -29.96 -21.62 -19.88
N MET A 750 -28.72 -22.06 -20.10
CA MET A 750 -28.08 -23.11 -19.29
C MET A 750 -27.51 -22.56 -17.96
N PRO A 751 -27.47 -23.37 -16.87
CA PRO A 751 -27.06 -22.91 -15.53
C PRO A 751 -25.56 -22.65 -15.40
N ALA A 752 -25.20 -21.71 -14.52
CA ALA A 752 -23.84 -21.19 -14.32
C ALA A 752 -22.75 -22.19 -13.87
N THR A 753 -23.12 -23.41 -13.46
CA THR A 753 -22.18 -24.42 -12.92
C THR A 753 -21.28 -25.07 -13.96
N TRP A 754 -21.65 -25.05 -15.25
CA TRP A 754 -20.86 -25.67 -16.32
C TRP A 754 -19.75 -24.78 -16.90
N ARG A 755 -19.80 -23.46 -16.64
CA ARG A 755 -18.74 -22.53 -17.07
C ARG A 755 -17.46 -22.64 -16.23
N SER A 756 -17.59 -23.10 -14.99
CA SER A 756 -16.49 -23.13 -14.01
C SER A 756 -15.54 -24.31 -14.19
N PHE A 757 -16.04 -25.46 -14.65
CA PHE A 757 -15.28 -26.71 -14.68
C PHE A 757 -14.38 -26.84 -15.92
N GLY A 758 -14.84 -26.36 -17.08
CA GLY A 758 -14.08 -26.41 -18.34
C GLY A 758 -12.88 -25.45 -18.39
N MET A 759 -12.95 -24.28 -17.73
CA MET A 759 -11.83 -23.34 -17.66
C MET A 759 -10.76 -23.76 -16.63
N TRP A 760 -11.14 -24.51 -15.59
CA TRP A 760 -10.22 -24.96 -14.55
C TRP A 760 -9.20 -25.99 -15.06
N GLN A 761 -9.61 -26.90 -15.95
CA GLN A 761 -8.71 -27.91 -16.53
C GLN A 761 -7.73 -27.31 -17.56
N LEU A 762 -8.14 -26.26 -18.28
CA LEU A 762 -7.26 -25.51 -19.18
C LEU A 762 -6.18 -24.70 -18.44
N TRP A 763 -6.48 -24.20 -17.23
CA TRP A 763 -5.56 -23.41 -16.41
C TRP A 763 -4.52 -24.27 -15.66
N LEU A 764 -4.92 -25.43 -15.13
CA LEU A 764 -3.98 -26.36 -14.49
C LEU A 764 -2.99 -26.99 -15.49
N GLY A 765 -3.44 -27.26 -16.71
CA GLY A 765 -2.57 -27.78 -17.78
C GLY A 765 -1.48 -26.80 -18.19
N THR A 766 -1.78 -25.49 -18.19
CA THR A 766 -0.81 -24.43 -18.56
C THR A 766 0.21 -24.14 -17.46
N GLN A 767 -0.15 -24.22 -16.18
CA GLN A 767 0.83 -24.05 -15.09
C GLN A 767 1.88 -25.16 -15.03
N ALA A 768 1.49 -26.41 -15.31
CA ALA A 768 2.41 -27.55 -15.29
C ALA A 768 3.45 -27.50 -16.42
N THR A 769 3.12 -26.89 -17.57
CA THR A 769 4.08 -26.70 -18.68
C THR A 769 4.98 -25.49 -18.48
N CYS A 770 4.48 -24.40 -17.88
CA CYS A 770 5.29 -23.21 -17.59
C CYS A 770 6.38 -23.48 -16.55
N ALA A 771 6.13 -24.28 -15.51
CA ALA A 771 7.13 -24.56 -14.48
C ALA A 771 8.40 -25.27 -14.99
N SER A 772 8.31 -26.03 -16.10
CA SER A 772 9.46 -26.73 -16.70
C SER A 772 10.30 -25.88 -17.67
N ILE A 773 9.80 -24.73 -18.12
CA ILE A 773 10.43 -23.87 -19.15
C ILE A 773 11.32 -22.77 -18.52
N TRP A 774 11.23 -22.55 -17.20
CA TRP A 774 11.77 -21.35 -16.54
C TRP A 774 13.22 -21.41 -16.02
N ASN A 775 14.01 -22.43 -16.40
CA ASN A 775 15.42 -22.54 -15.96
C ASN A 775 16.44 -21.85 -16.89
N GLY A 776 16.03 -20.94 -17.78
CA GLY A 776 16.98 -20.31 -18.72
C GLY A 776 16.59 -18.99 -19.37
N VAL A 777 15.62 -18.24 -18.85
CA VAL A 777 15.15 -16.98 -19.48
C VAL A 777 15.92 -15.76 -18.92
N PRO A 778 16.40 -14.81 -19.75
CA PRO A 778 17.02 -13.57 -19.28
C PRO A 778 16.03 -12.67 -18.52
N LEU A 779 16.52 -11.96 -17.50
CA LEU A 779 15.81 -11.11 -16.53
C LEU A 779 14.76 -10.12 -17.11
N GLY A 780 14.80 -9.80 -18.40
CA GLY A 780 13.85 -8.85 -19.03
C GLY A 780 12.43 -9.39 -19.24
N MET A 781 12.23 -10.72 -19.36
CA MET A 781 10.91 -11.31 -19.61
C MET A 781 10.11 -11.59 -18.32
N MET A 782 10.78 -11.66 -17.17
CA MET A 782 10.14 -11.77 -15.85
C MET A 782 9.29 -10.54 -15.51
N ALA A 783 9.68 -9.34 -15.98
CA ALA A 783 9.01 -8.08 -15.67
C ALA A 783 7.63 -7.92 -16.34
N LEU A 784 7.36 -8.63 -17.43
CA LEU A 784 6.07 -8.59 -18.14
C LEU A 784 4.99 -9.42 -17.44
N TRP A 785 5.37 -10.47 -16.69
CA TRP A 785 4.40 -11.33 -15.99
C TRP A 785 3.93 -10.73 -14.66
N THR A 786 4.83 -10.07 -13.92
CA THR A 786 4.51 -9.34 -12.68
C THR A 786 3.51 -8.20 -12.87
N CYS A 787 3.38 -7.66 -14.09
CA CYS A 787 2.41 -6.59 -14.41
C CYS A 787 0.99 -7.09 -14.71
N LEU A 788 0.80 -8.39 -15.00
CA LEU A 788 -0.49 -8.96 -15.46
C LEU A 788 -1.28 -9.67 -14.36
N GLU A 789 -0.63 -10.06 -13.26
CA GLU A 789 -1.22 -10.81 -12.16
C GLU A 789 -2.36 -10.06 -11.41
N PRO A 790 -2.27 -8.74 -11.16
CA PRO A 790 -3.34 -8.01 -10.44
C PRO A 790 -4.62 -7.84 -11.27
N ALA A 791 -4.51 -7.74 -12.60
CA ALA A 791 -5.65 -7.53 -13.49
C ALA A 791 -6.50 -8.81 -13.69
N LEU A 792 -5.86 -9.98 -13.59
CA LEU A 792 -6.55 -11.27 -13.70
C LEU A 792 -7.24 -11.69 -12.39
N MET A 793 -6.71 -11.31 -11.22
CA MET A 793 -7.35 -11.57 -9.93
C MET A 793 -8.62 -10.74 -9.68
N GLN A 794 -8.70 -9.50 -10.19
CA GLN A 794 -9.90 -8.67 -10.02
C GLN A 794 -11.14 -9.19 -10.77
N MET A 795 -10.98 -10.07 -11.76
CA MET A 795 -12.12 -10.71 -12.43
C MET A 795 -12.76 -11.84 -11.61
N TRP A 796 -12.17 -12.29 -10.50
CA TRP A 796 -12.58 -13.51 -9.79
C TRP A 796 -13.11 -13.31 -8.35
N THR A 797 -13.11 -12.10 -7.79
CA THR A 797 -13.45 -11.87 -6.36
C THR A 797 -14.91 -11.47 -6.05
N ARG A 798 -15.86 -11.61 -6.99
CA ARG A 798 -17.29 -11.48 -6.68
C ARG A 798 -17.95 -12.85 -6.46
N HIS A 799 -17.83 -13.36 -5.22
CA HIS A 799 -18.62 -14.39 -4.52
C HIS A 799 -17.81 -15.58 -3.94
N PRO A 800 -17.41 -15.51 -2.66
CA PRO A 800 -17.11 -16.68 -1.85
C PRO A 800 -18.17 -16.82 -0.75
N SER A 801 -19.15 -17.70 -0.96
CA SER A 801 -19.86 -18.44 0.10
C SER A 801 -21.04 -19.17 -0.50
N THR A 802 -21.17 -20.47 -0.19
CA THR A 802 -22.35 -21.38 -0.32
C THR A 802 -22.23 -22.65 -1.18
N LEU A 803 -21.09 -22.99 -1.79
CA LEU A 803 -20.96 -24.27 -2.55
C LEU A 803 -20.00 -25.32 -1.96
N ALA A 804 -19.25 -25.03 -0.89
CA ALA A 804 -18.24 -25.95 -0.34
C ALA A 804 -18.74 -26.95 0.72
N SER A 805 -20.04 -26.98 1.09
CA SER A 805 -20.52 -27.81 2.21
C SER A 805 -21.40 -29.01 1.84
N ARG A 806 -21.54 -29.39 0.56
CA ARG A 806 -22.41 -30.51 0.14
C ARG A 806 -21.76 -31.65 -0.65
N ALA A 807 -20.46 -31.62 -0.93
CA ALA A 807 -19.78 -32.66 -1.72
C ALA A 807 -18.93 -33.66 -0.90
N LEU A 808 -19.02 -33.66 0.44
CA LEU A 808 -18.26 -34.56 1.31
C LEU A 808 -19.11 -35.64 2.03
N ARG A 809 -20.35 -35.88 1.58
CA ARG A 809 -21.14 -37.05 1.97
C ARG A 809 -22.02 -37.54 0.81
N ARG A 810 -21.43 -38.27 -0.13
CA ARG A 810 -22.08 -39.33 -0.90
C ARG A 810 -21.04 -40.25 -1.51
#